data_AF-A0AAP9YF16-F1
#
_entry.id   AF-A0AAP9YF16-F1
#
_cell.length_a   1.000
_cell.length_b   1.000
_cell.length_c   1.000
_cell.angle_alpha   90.00
_cell.angle_beta   90.00
_cell.angle_gamma   90.00
#
_symmetry.space_group_name_H-M   'P 1'
#
loop_
_entity.id
_entity.type
_entity.pdbx_description
1 polymer ?
#
loop_
_entity_poly.entity_id
_entity_poly.type
_entity_poly.pdbx_seq_one_letter_code
_entity_poly.pdbx_strand_id
1 'polypeptide(L)'
;MSGDFPLDPPAINGSPSHAFASHRVRASAIARHYALAHPLDFMGTAADENNTIRLIAHLQTVSDDPEFRVPGHELSRTLAPKVLGSLNKGHGRLGTTVDADRGTFLGFGYVLSGRDGDYDAALKGLIVIAYRYRHLLTDDAFKHILDELVPSFLPGSDVSSFEKYSLDIRLTAPPWIIIPVPREAPETENHMLLISSTVYLVNQLFLDRTGERKYNNRVNGLTRWLLGYMQAIAKHDFLEFNARPYQRYSLHALLNLHEFARDDSIKVAAQILLDYIMVKFAISSNWQRRICPFRRLKENANRPDNLHNELLGAPGQGNDAVVGFFRMYAGPTDVNGAPLDKFPVSWGFEALIAGLAAYRPPPAAYILAMERDIPAFQHRFYHGARPKLPESDDQADGGVEIYYHSPSFLLSAGGMFLNSGYGHDEFTKYKQIGVAQSTTLLPTRADVKFADLIRFDPYPDERRATNTAVHRGFACGANLRPIEKKVFSDTTTHALSLAVHNGRLVLTWKGSGNENLNAAKVHTIEALGMDGIESLEEKVVLGDTSEQAPALASHNGRLFLGWKGAGNDNLNLMFSDDNGATFKGKITFSDTSYHAPALASHNGRLFLAWTGRGDGNLNVAKVALFANTAGDFGIEGLEGKVVLGDTSEQAPALASHNGRLFLGWKGAGNDNLNLMFSDDNGATFKGKITFSDTSYHAPALASHNGRLFLAWTGRGDGNLNVAKVALFANTAGGFGIEGLEGKVVLGDTSEQAPALASHNGRLFLGWKGAGNDNLNLMSSRDGHFQMGPWYFIDRLGFYVAAYRTPPTQPDQLDTPLESLGLLYAMEKGDMSFEDFKRLTLERNTTLPAKFEYGGHYTFHTADDHRFSFWLHPSLDKYTVRVVPMDEMHPAANFTTLPLVEGDYLRAPSGHDGFIEVRHPGCENPLVLDFRDLERPVRQENIGDCPEPWLERAHALFVYAQLLSNKGKHKEVQEALVERIKIYQQLADVNVAGRDLAFAKLLQLAKVGVDFSVLEADLREWLNNPEFTPYSAISEALLKLLKGTSLRQPVFLDVIVSNYENTPGVPSPRNMAEVDFAVLKEAALEGYKTRYGEAISGFQNLVL
;
A
#
# COMPACT_ATOMS: atom_id res chain seq x y z
N MET A 1 -13.88 -11.64 -17.47
CA MET A 1 -13.02 -12.50 -16.64
C MET A 1 -12.50 -11.62 -15.52
N SER A 2 -12.83 -11.91 -14.26
CA SER A 2 -12.56 -11.03 -13.11
C SER A 2 -11.53 -11.61 -12.13
N GLY A 3 -10.54 -12.36 -12.64
CA GLY A 3 -9.51 -13.01 -11.83
C GLY A 3 -8.12 -12.41 -12.07
N ASP A 4 -7.21 -12.61 -11.13
CA ASP A 4 -5.80 -12.24 -11.26
C ASP A 4 -5.13 -12.89 -12.48
N PHE A 5 -4.11 -12.23 -13.03
CA PHE A 5 -3.41 -12.68 -14.24
C PHE A 5 -2.58 -13.92 -13.94
N PRO A 6 -2.78 -15.05 -14.63
CA PRO A 6 -1.95 -16.23 -14.42
C PRO A 6 -0.51 -15.98 -14.88
N LEU A 7 0.45 -16.42 -14.07
CA LEU A 7 1.87 -16.42 -14.39
C LEU A 7 2.28 -17.86 -14.68
N ASP A 8 2.47 -18.17 -15.96
CA ASP A 8 2.84 -19.52 -16.39
C ASP A 8 4.12 -19.54 -17.25
N PRO A 9 5.25 -20.05 -16.73
CA PRO A 9 5.51 -20.31 -15.31
C PRO A 9 5.71 -19.00 -14.51
N PRO A 10 5.54 -19.02 -13.17
CA PRO A 10 6.01 -17.94 -12.30
C PRO A 10 7.54 -18.00 -12.15
N ALA A 11 8.11 -17.06 -11.40
CA ALA A 11 9.51 -17.15 -10.99
C ALA A 11 9.76 -18.48 -10.26
N ILE A 12 10.95 -19.07 -10.45
CA ILE A 12 11.30 -20.38 -9.87
C ILE A 12 11.36 -20.31 -8.34
N ASN A 13 11.87 -19.21 -7.79
CA ASN A 13 11.93 -18.95 -6.36
C ASN A 13 11.89 -17.43 -6.10
N GLY A 14 11.95 -17.03 -4.82
CA GLY A 14 11.87 -15.64 -4.37
C GLY A 14 13.15 -14.82 -4.48
N SER A 15 14.20 -15.33 -5.13
CA SER A 15 15.48 -14.62 -5.21
C SER A 15 15.44 -13.44 -6.21
N PRO A 16 16.28 -12.41 -6.01
CA PRO A 16 16.46 -11.31 -6.96
C PRO A 16 16.71 -11.74 -8.41
N SER A 17 17.55 -12.74 -8.63
CA SER A 17 17.95 -13.18 -9.96
C SER A 17 16.84 -13.94 -10.70
N HIS A 18 16.05 -14.77 -10.01
CA HIS A 18 14.90 -15.45 -10.61
C HIS A 18 13.69 -14.53 -10.83
N ALA A 19 13.51 -13.50 -9.98
CA ALA A 19 12.55 -12.44 -10.23
C ALA A 19 12.87 -11.70 -11.54
N PHE A 20 14.13 -11.32 -11.74
CA PHE A 20 14.62 -10.73 -12.99
C PHE A 20 14.42 -11.67 -14.19
N ALA A 21 14.84 -12.94 -14.09
CA ALA A 21 14.77 -13.90 -15.19
C ALA A 21 13.33 -14.17 -15.69
N SER A 22 12.34 -14.07 -14.80
CA SER A 22 10.92 -14.28 -15.14
C SER A 22 10.22 -13.03 -15.68
N HIS A 23 10.87 -11.85 -15.65
CA HIS A 23 10.27 -10.56 -16.03
C HIS A 23 9.53 -10.60 -17.36
N ARG A 24 10.18 -11.06 -18.44
CA ARG A 24 9.57 -10.94 -19.78
C ARG A 24 8.36 -11.84 -19.94
N VAL A 25 8.43 -13.08 -19.47
CA VAL A 25 7.29 -14.01 -19.48
C VAL A 25 6.13 -13.44 -18.67
N ARG A 26 6.43 -12.83 -17.51
CA ARG A 26 5.44 -12.11 -16.70
C ARG A 26 4.80 -10.96 -17.49
N ALA A 27 5.61 -10.16 -18.20
CA ALA A 27 5.13 -9.00 -18.96
C ALA A 27 4.20 -9.41 -20.11
N SER A 28 4.60 -10.41 -20.90
CA SER A 28 3.79 -10.94 -22.00
C SER A 28 2.50 -11.60 -21.50
N ALA A 29 2.54 -12.31 -20.38
CA ALA A 29 1.33 -12.90 -19.78
C ALA A 29 0.33 -11.83 -19.34
N ILE A 30 0.82 -10.76 -18.71
CA ILE A 30 -0.01 -9.60 -18.29
C ILE A 30 -0.57 -8.88 -19.52
N ALA A 31 0.23 -8.59 -20.55
CA ALA A 31 -0.23 -7.99 -21.80
C ALA A 31 -1.35 -8.80 -22.46
N ARG A 32 -1.15 -10.11 -22.60
CA ARG A 32 -2.14 -11.01 -23.20
C ARG A 32 -3.43 -11.05 -22.40
N HIS A 33 -3.36 -11.18 -21.07
CA HIS A 33 -4.57 -11.21 -20.25
C HIS A 33 -5.28 -9.86 -20.25
N TYR A 34 -4.54 -8.75 -20.14
CA TYR A 34 -5.13 -7.42 -20.16
C TYR A 34 -5.86 -7.16 -21.48
N ALA A 35 -5.30 -7.56 -22.63
CA ALA A 35 -5.95 -7.49 -23.93
C ALA A 35 -7.22 -8.37 -24.02
N LEU A 36 -7.21 -9.56 -23.41
CA LEU A 36 -8.41 -10.41 -23.32
C LEU A 36 -9.50 -9.81 -22.43
N ALA A 37 -9.12 -9.11 -21.36
CA ALA A 37 -10.04 -8.48 -20.42
C ALA A 37 -10.60 -7.14 -20.94
N HIS A 38 -9.90 -6.48 -21.87
CA HIS A 38 -10.25 -5.15 -22.38
C HIS A 38 -10.25 -5.13 -23.92
N PRO A 39 -11.32 -5.62 -24.57
CA PRO A 39 -11.44 -5.61 -26.03
C PRO A 39 -11.34 -4.19 -26.63
N LEU A 40 -11.00 -4.11 -27.91
CA LEU A 40 -10.93 -2.84 -28.65
C LEU A 40 -12.30 -2.41 -29.21
N ASP A 41 -13.24 -2.08 -28.32
CA ASP A 41 -14.64 -1.76 -28.61
C ASP A 41 -14.98 -0.25 -28.61
N PHE A 42 -13.97 0.62 -28.76
CA PHE A 42 -14.06 2.07 -28.57
C PHE A 42 -13.77 2.90 -29.84
N MET A 43 -14.26 2.45 -30.99
CA MET A 43 -14.11 3.18 -32.28
C MET A 43 -14.68 4.61 -32.21
N GLY A 44 -13.98 5.58 -32.81
CA GLY A 44 -14.47 6.97 -32.92
C GLY A 44 -14.38 7.80 -31.64
N THR A 45 -13.79 7.27 -30.57
CA THR A 45 -13.67 7.96 -29.27
C THR A 45 -12.46 8.90 -29.23
N ALA A 46 -12.40 9.75 -28.20
CA ALA A 46 -11.21 10.52 -27.91
C ALA A 46 -10.08 9.59 -27.42
N ALA A 47 -8.85 9.84 -27.86
CA ALA A 47 -7.68 9.18 -27.30
C ALA A 47 -7.49 9.63 -25.84
N ASP A 48 -7.34 8.67 -24.94
CA ASP A 48 -7.08 8.89 -23.51
C ASP A 48 -6.01 7.90 -22.99
N GLU A 49 -5.65 8.01 -21.71
CA GLU A 49 -4.68 7.13 -21.07
C GLU A 49 -5.11 5.65 -21.15
N ASN A 50 -6.39 5.35 -20.93
CA ASN A 50 -6.89 3.99 -20.85
C ASN A 50 -6.86 3.29 -22.21
N ASN A 51 -7.39 3.95 -23.24
CA ASN A 51 -7.52 3.42 -24.58
C ASN A 51 -6.15 3.24 -25.25
N THR A 52 -5.18 4.11 -24.95
CA THR A 52 -3.80 3.95 -25.45
C THR A 52 -3.08 2.78 -24.78
N ILE A 53 -3.25 2.56 -23.48
CA ILE A 53 -2.70 1.36 -22.79
C ILE A 53 -3.38 0.07 -23.30
N ARG A 54 -4.69 0.08 -23.58
CA ARG A 54 -5.38 -1.06 -24.22
C ARG A 54 -4.76 -1.38 -25.58
N LEU A 55 -4.54 -0.38 -26.43
CA LEU A 55 -3.87 -0.57 -27.72
C LEU A 55 -2.46 -1.14 -27.56
N ILE A 56 -1.67 -0.64 -26.60
CA ILE A 56 -0.33 -1.16 -26.30
C ILE A 56 -0.39 -2.65 -25.92
N ALA A 57 -1.33 -3.06 -25.06
CA ALA A 57 -1.48 -4.46 -24.66
C ALA A 57 -1.81 -5.36 -25.88
N HIS A 58 -2.72 -4.92 -26.75
CA HIS A 58 -3.06 -5.64 -27.98
C HIS A 58 -1.88 -5.73 -28.96
N LEU A 59 -1.18 -4.61 -29.18
CA LEU A 59 -0.03 -4.57 -30.10
C LEU A 59 1.13 -5.42 -29.59
N GLN A 60 1.43 -5.39 -28.30
CA GLN A 60 2.40 -6.30 -27.69
C GLN A 60 2.00 -7.77 -27.89
N THR A 61 0.73 -8.09 -27.62
CA THR A 61 0.25 -9.47 -27.76
C THR A 61 0.33 -9.94 -29.21
N VAL A 62 0.15 -9.03 -30.18
CA VAL A 62 0.33 -9.31 -31.62
C VAL A 62 1.82 -9.51 -31.98
N SER A 63 2.73 -8.73 -31.39
CA SER A 63 4.18 -8.99 -31.53
C SER A 63 4.56 -10.37 -30.99
N ASP A 64 3.86 -10.83 -29.94
CA ASP A 64 4.10 -12.12 -29.32
C ASP A 64 3.46 -13.28 -30.12
N ASP A 65 2.20 -13.12 -30.53
CA ASP A 65 1.36 -14.04 -31.29
C ASP A 65 0.62 -13.28 -32.43
N PRO A 66 1.10 -13.36 -33.69
CA PRO A 66 0.51 -12.64 -34.82
C PRO A 66 -0.95 -13.01 -35.13
N GLU A 67 -1.44 -14.15 -34.64
CA GLU A 67 -2.81 -14.63 -34.84
C GLU A 67 -3.71 -14.33 -33.63
N PHE A 68 -3.22 -13.54 -32.66
CA PHE A 68 -3.98 -13.17 -31.48
C PHE A 68 -5.28 -12.43 -31.83
N ARG A 69 -6.39 -12.90 -31.24
CA ARG A 69 -7.70 -12.25 -31.24
C ARG A 69 -8.41 -12.47 -29.92
N VAL A 70 -9.20 -11.48 -29.52
CA VAL A 70 -10.19 -11.65 -28.47
C VAL A 70 -11.33 -12.52 -29.04
N PRO A 71 -11.85 -13.51 -28.29
CA PRO A 71 -12.98 -14.32 -28.75
C PRO A 71 -14.15 -13.45 -29.23
N GLY A 72 -14.63 -13.69 -30.46
CA GLY A 72 -15.71 -12.91 -31.08
C GLY A 72 -15.26 -11.64 -31.83
N HIS A 73 -13.97 -11.28 -31.79
CA HIS A 73 -13.42 -10.15 -32.53
C HIS A 73 -12.56 -10.62 -33.72
N GLU A 74 -12.33 -9.72 -34.68
CA GLU A 74 -11.31 -9.93 -35.72
C GLU A 74 -9.90 -9.96 -35.11
N LEU A 75 -8.89 -10.28 -35.92
CA LEU A 75 -7.49 -10.32 -35.47
C LEU A 75 -7.05 -8.96 -34.90
N SER A 76 -6.35 -8.96 -33.78
CA SER A 76 -5.87 -7.72 -33.17
C SER A 76 -4.90 -6.97 -34.10
N ARG A 77 -4.13 -7.69 -34.94
CA ARG A 77 -3.25 -7.08 -35.94
C ARG A 77 -3.98 -6.25 -37.00
N THR A 78 -5.27 -6.53 -37.24
CA THR A 78 -6.12 -5.75 -38.17
C THR A 78 -7.00 -4.75 -37.42
N LEU A 79 -7.52 -5.12 -36.26
CA LEU A 79 -8.41 -4.27 -35.46
C LEU A 79 -7.67 -3.08 -34.83
N ALA A 80 -6.47 -3.28 -34.27
CA ALA A 80 -5.76 -2.23 -33.55
C ALA A 80 -5.42 -1.02 -34.45
N PRO A 81 -4.89 -1.20 -35.69
CA PRO A 81 -4.71 -0.07 -36.62
C PRO A 81 -6.02 0.63 -37.01
N LYS A 82 -7.13 -0.12 -37.19
CA LYS A 82 -8.44 0.47 -37.50
C LYS A 82 -8.97 1.33 -36.36
N VAL A 83 -8.88 0.82 -35.12
CA VAL A 83 -9.29 1.53 -33.91
C VAL A 83 -8.46 2.79 -33.75
N LEU A 84 -7.13 2.65 -33.83
CA LEU A 84 -6.20 3.77 -33.78
C LEU A 84 -6.54 4.85 -34.84
N GLY A 85 -6.78 4.45 -36.09
CA GLY A 85 -7.15 5.37 -37.18
C GLY A 85 -8.53 6.02 -37.04
N SER A 86 -9.36 5.54 -36.11
CA SER A 86 -10.67 6.14 -35.81
C SER A 86 -10.66 7.10 -34.63
N LEU A 87 -9.60 7.09 -33.81
CA LEU A 87 -9.51 7.96 -32.64
C LEU A 87 -9.42 9.43 -33.06
N ASN A 88 -9.92 10.31 -32.21
CA ASN A 88 -9.72 11.76 -32.31
C ASN A 88 -9.06 12.30 -31.04
N LYS A 89 -8.61 13.56 -31.06
CA LYS A 89 -7.93 14.18 -29.91
C LYS A 89 -8.86 14.80 -28.85
N GLY A 90 -10.18 14.68 -29.00
CA GLY A 90 -11.14 15.41 -28.17
C GLY A 90 -10.87 16.93 -28.21
N HIS A 91 -10.68 17.54 -27.04
CA HIS A 91 -10.25 18.95 -26.94
C HIS A 91 -8.75 19.17 -27.22
N GLY A 92 -7.91 18.13 -27.17
CA GLY A 92 -6.47 18.19 -27.44
C GLY A 92 -5.67 19.11 -26.50
N ARG A 93 -6.27 19.53 -25.38
CA ARG A 93 -5.67 20.45 -24.40
C ARG A 93 -4.78 19.68 -23.43
N LEU A 94 -3.56 20.16 -23.25
CA LEU A 94 -2.53 19.56 -22.40
C LEU A 94 -2.49 20.23 -21.03
N GLY A 95 -1.82 19.59 -20.08
CA GLY A 95 -1.50 20.14 -18.77
C GLY A 95 -2.54 19.82 -17.71
N THR A 96 -2.39 20.36 -16.51
CA THR A 96 -3.24 20.01 -15.36
C THR A 96 -4.69 20.39 -15.61
N THR A 97 -5.59 19.41 -15.47
CA THR A 97 -7.02 19.65 -15.29
C THR A 97 -7.28 20.35 -13.96
N VAL A 98 -8.06 21.43 -14.02
CA VAL A 98 -8.51 22.19 -12.84
C VAL A 98 -10.03 22.11 -12.80
N ASP A 99 -10.57 21.50 -11.74
CA ASP A 99 -12.01 21.46 -11.54
C ASP A 99 -12.55 22.86 -11.23
N ALA A 100 -13.71 23.20 -11.80
CA ALA A 100 -14.40 24.42 -11.43
C ALA A 100 -14.82 24.37 -9.96
N ASP A 101 -14.54 25.44 -9.22
CA ASP A 101 -14.77 25.45 -7.77
C ASP A 101 -15.24 26.83 -7.28
N ARG A 102 -15.94 26.84 -6.15
CA ARG A 102 -16.35 28.06 -5.44
C ARG A 102 -15.89 27.99 -4.00
N GLY A 103 -15.48 29.12 -3.47
CA GLY A 103 -15.05 29.22 -2.08
C GLY A 103 -15.08 30.63 -1.54
N THR A 104 -14.55 30.79 -0.34
CA THR A 104 -14.42 32.07 0.34
C THR A 104 -12.96 32.33 0.71
N PHE A 105 -12.47 33.53 0.43
CA PHE A 105 -11.11 33.98 0.73
C PHE A 105 -11.18 35.36 1.40
N LEU A 106 -10.68 35.49 2.63
CA LEU A 106 -10.73 36.73 3.43
C LEU A 106 -12.13 37.37 3.51
N GLY A 107 -13.19 36.54 3.54
CA GLY A 107 -14.59 36.99 3.55
C GLY A 107 -15.17 37.36 2.18
N PHE A 108 -14.37 37.33 1.11
CA PHE A 108 -14.82 37.50 -0.27
C PHE A 108 -15.21 36.16 -0.88
N GLY A 109 -16.27 36.12 -1.69
CA GLY A 109 -16.55 34.95 -2.52
C GLY A 109 -15.55 34.87 -3.69
N TYR A 110 -15.14 33.67 -4.07
CA TYR A 110 -14.40 33.45 -5.31
C TYR A 110 -15.00 32.32 -6.14
N VAL A 111 -14.88 32.45 -7.46
CA VAL A 111 -15.19 31.41 -8.44
C VAL A 111 -13.92 31.14 -9.23
N LEU A 112 -13.47 29.88 -9.23
CA LEU A 112 -12.42 29.39 -10.09
C LEU A 112 -13.07 28.68 -11.28
N SER A 113 -12.80 29.18 -12.48
CA SER A 113 -13.23 28.52 -13.71
C SER A 113 -12.45 27.23 -13.93
N GLY A 114 -13.15 26.18 -14.37
CA GLY A 114 -12.52 24.91 -14.69
C GLY A 114 -11.70 24.97 -15.99
N ARG A 115 -10.71 24.10 -16.10
CA ARG A 115 -9.87 23.85 -17.27
C ARG A 115 -9.81 22.36 -17.52
N ASP A 116 -10.22 21.92 -18.69
CA ASP A 116 -10.04 20.53 -19.15
C ASP A 116 -8.64 20.38 -19.77
N GLY A 117 -7.77 19.63 -19.07
CA GLY A 117 -6.40 19.31 -19.47
C GLY A 117 -6.21 17.81 -19.72
N ASP A 118 -5.02 17.28 -19.42
CA ASP A 118 -4.67 15.86 -19.38
C ASP A 118 -4.52 15.11 -20.71
N TYR A 119 -4.66 15.76 -21.87
CA TYR A 119 -4.46 15.05 -23.14
C TYR A 119 -3.02 14.55 -23.33
N ASP A 120 -2.05 15.12 -22.61
CA ASP A 120 -0.67 14.60 -22.52
C ASP A 120 -0.59 13.19 -21.89
N ALA A 121 -1.58 12.79 -21.08
CA ALA A 121 -1.70 11.41 -20.59
C ALA A 121 -2.07 10.42 -21.71
N ALA A 122 -2.75 10.86 -22.77
CA ALA A 122 -2.96 10.06 -23.98
C ALA A 122 -1.68 10.03 -24.84
N LEU A 123 -1.04 11.19 -25.01
CA LEU A 123 0.14 11.33 -25.87
C LEU A 123 1.29 10.42 -25.43
N LYS A 124 1.56 10.26 -24.13
CA LYS A 124 2.63 9.36 -23.66
C LYS A 124 2.46 7.92 -24.19
N GLY A 125 1.22 7.42 -24.28
CA GLY A 125 0.91 6.09 -24.80
C GLY A 125 0.97 6.04 -26.33
N LEU A 126 0.49 7.09 -27.01
CA LEU A 126 0.60 7.21 -28.46
C LEU A 126 2.06 7.22 -28.93
N ILE A 127 2.97 7.83 -28.16
CA ILE A 127 4.41 7.82 -28.45
C ILE A 127 5.01 6.42 -28.32
N VAL A 128 4.62 5.64 -27.31
CA VAL A 128 5.02 4.23 -27.23
C VAL A 128 4.56 3.48 -28.48
N ILE A 129 3.32 3.70 -28.93
CA ILE A 129 2.78 3.06 -30.13
C ILE A 129 3.57 3.46 -31.38
N ALA A 130 3.84 4.75 -31.56
CA ALA A 130 4.56 5.30 -32.70
C ALA A 130 6.01 4.81 -32.80
N TYR A 131 6.69 4.60 -31.68
CA TYR A 131 8.08 4.13 -31.64
C TYR A 131 8.21 2.62 -31.60
N ARG A 132 7.64 1.97 -30.57
CA ARG A 132 7.87 0.54 -30.30
C ARG A 132 7.16 -0.34 -31.31
N TYR A 133 5.91 -0.02 -31.65
CA TYR A 133 5.07 -0.83 -32.52
C TYR A 133 5.02 -0.33 -33.96
N ARG A 134 5.94 0.57 -34.37
CA ARG A 134 5.98 1.10 -35.75
C ARG A 134 5.92 0.03 -36.84
N HIS A 135 6.58 -1.10 -36.60
CA HIS A 135 6.65 -2.24 -37.50
C HIS A 135 5.31 -2.99 -37.68
N LEU A 136 4.34 -2.79 -36.79
CA LEU A 136 2.99 -3.33 -36.87
C LEU A 136 1.96 -2.32 -37.42
N LEU A 137 2.34 -1.05 -37.56
CA LEU A 137 1.45 0.01 -38.03
C LEU A 137 1.52 0.15 -39.55
N THR A 138 0.36 0.38 -40.17
CA THR A 138 0.31 0.90 -41.53
C THR A 138 0.84 2.32 -41.57
N ASP A 139 1.34 2.77 -42.73
CA ASP A 139 1.80 4.15 -42.91
C ASP A 139 0.71 5.18 -42.61
N ASP A 140 -0.54 4.86 -42.95
CA ASP A 140 -1.70 5.70 -42.67
C ASP A 140 -1.99 5.78 -41.16
N ALA A 141 -1.92 4.66 -40.43
CA ALA A 141 -2.12 4.67 -38.97
C ALA A 141 -1.00 5.45 -38.25
N PHE A 142 0.24 5.33 -38.72
CA PHE A 142 1.36 6.11 -38.20
C PHE A 142 1.20 7.62 -38.50
N LYS A 143 0.81 7.98 -39.72
CA LYS A 143 0.48 9.38 -40.07
C LYS A 143 -0.68 9.92 -39.23
N HIS A 144 -1.72 9.12 -39.01
CA HIS A 144 -2.86 9.52 -38.17
C HIS A 144 -2.43 9.92 -36.76
N ILE A 145 -1.49 9.18 -36.15
CA ILE A 145 -0.91 9.58 -34.85
C ILE A 145 -0.28 10.97 -34.96
N LEU A 146 0.60 11.19 -35.95
CA LEU A 146 1.40 12.40 -36.05
C LEU A 146 0.62 13.64 -36.53
N ASP A 147 -0.36 13.46 -37.39
CA ASP A 147 -1.05 14.55 -38.09
C ASP A 147 -2.41 14.88 -37.47
N GLU A 148 -3.10 13.89 -36.89
CA GLU A 148 -4.45 14.08 -36.33
C GLU A 148 -4.47 14.05 -34.79
N LEU A 149 -3.74 13.12 -34.17
CA LEU A 149 -3.76 12.92 -32.72
C LEU A 149 -2.73 13.77 -31.97
N VAL A 150 -1.58 14.08 -32.56
CA VAL A 150 -0.63 15.06 -32.00
C VAL A 150 -1.17 16.48 -32.27
N PRO A 151 -1.34 17.34 -31.24
CA PRO A 151 -1.81 18.70 -31.46
C PRO A 151 -0.82 19.48 -32.35
N SER A 152 -1.34 20.22 -33.33
CA SER A 152 -0.52 20.91 -34.35
C SER A 152 0.42 21.98 -33.80
N PHE A 153 0.12 22.51 -32.60
CA PHE A 153 0.98 23.49 -31.91
C PHE A 153 2.17 22.84 -31.19
N LEU A 154 2.18 21.51 -31.01
CA LEU A 154 3.14 20.81 -30.17
C LEU A 154 4.53 20.62 -30.84
N PRO A 155 4.63 20.19 -32.12
CA PRO A 155 5.93 20.04 -32.79
C PRO A 155 6.67 21.39 -32.92
N GLY A 156 7.92 21.42 -32.47
CA GLY A 156 8.79 22.60 -32.52
C GLY A 156 8.43 23.71 -31.52
N SER A 157 7.54 23.43 -30.57
CA SER A 157 7.12 24.38 -29.53
C SER A 157 8.25 24.73 -28.55
N ASP A 158 8.17 25.94 -28.02
CA ASP A 158 8.97 26.37 -26.86
C ASP A 158 8.28 25.87 -25.58
N VAL A 159 9.00 25.14 -24.75
CA VAL A 159 8.47 24.58 -23.49
C VAL A 159 8.05 25.65 -22.50
N SER A 160 8.59 26.87 -22.59
CA SER A 160 8.15 27.98 -21.73
C SER A 160 6.67 28.34 -21.91
N SER A 161 6.06 27.94 -23.04
CA SER A 161 4.63 28.13 -23.29
C SER A 161 3.72 27.19 -22.49
N PHE A 162 4.27 26.13 -21.90
CA PHE A 162 3.54 25.17 -21.08
C PHE A 162 3.93 25.20 -19.60
N GLU A 163 4.98 25.95 -19.22
CA GLU A 163 5.45 26.06 -17.82
C GLU A 163 4.40 26.63 -16.86
N LYS A 164 3.37 27.30 -17.40
CA LYS A 164 2.31 27.94 -16.64
C LYS A 164 0.98 27.87 -17.35
N TYR A 165 -0.08 28.06 -16.60
CA TYR A 165 -1.44 28.19 -17.11
C TYR A 165 -2.20 29.29 -16.37
N SER A 166 -3.12 29.93 -17.08
CA SER A 166 -3.96 30.97 -16.50
C SER A 166 -5.11 30.37 -15.68
N LEU A 167 -5.25 30.84 -14.44
CA LEU A 167 -6.40 30.63 -13.57
C LEU A 167 -7.37 31.81 -13.73
N ASP A 168 -8.59 31.56 -14.23
CA ASP A 168 -9.67 32.56 -14.22
C ASP A 168 -10.35 32.54 -12.86
N ILE A 169 -9.92 33.45 -11.98
CA ILE A 169 -10.47 33.66 -10.64
C ILE A 169 -11.32 34.94 -10.66
N ARG A 170 -12.58 34.81 -10.24
CA ARG A 170 -13.51 35.93 -10.10
C ARG A 170 -13.84 36.15 -8.64
N LEU A 171 -13.46 37.30 -8.10
CA LEU A 171 -13.79 37.70 -6.74
C LEU A 171 -15.10 38.49 -6.70
N THR A 172 -15.97 38.17 -5.75
CA THR A 172 -17.15 38.97 -5.42
C THR A 172 -16.91 39.75 -4.13
N ALA A 173 -16.80 41.08 -4.26
CA ALA A 173 -16.64 42.00 -3.14
C ALA A 173 -17.96 42.71 -2.79
N PRO A 174 -18.35 42.86 -1.50
CA PRO A 174 -19.49 43.69 -1.13
C PRO A 174 -19.30 45.15 -1.58
N PRO A 175 -20.30 45.82 -2.18
CA PRO A 175 -21.66 45.35 -2.49
C PRO A 175 -21.80 44.82 -3.93
N TRP A 176 -21.37 43.57 -4.16
CA TRP A 176 -21.54 42.78 -5.40
C TRP A 176 -20.71 43.21 -6.62
N ILE A 177 -19.50 43.71 -6.40
CA ILE A 177 -18.54 43.98 -7.48
C ILE A 177 -17.85 42.67 -7.86
N ILE A 178 -17.90 42.29 -9.14
CA ILE A 178 -17.12 41.18 -9.69
C ILE A 178 -15.78 41.73 -10.20
N ILE A 179 -14.69 41.31 -9.57
CA ILE A 179 -13.33 41.68 -9.94
C ILE A 179 -12.67 40.46 -10.60
N PRO A 180 -12.35 40.50 -11.90
CA PRO A 180 -11.51 39.47 -12.51
C PRO A 180 -10.09 39.62 -11.97
N VAL A 181 -9.53 38.53 -11.43
CA VAL A 181 -8.16 38.47 -10.93
C VAL A 181 -7.43 37.39 -11.73
N PRO A 182 -7.00 37.70 -12.96
CA PRO A 182 -6.21 36.75 -13.75
C PRO A 182 -4.93 36.44 -12.98
N ARG A 183 -4.66 35.15 -12.78
CA ARG A 183 -3.47 34.63 -12.11
C ARG A 183 -2.82 33.62 -13.03
N GLU A 184 -1.51 33.64 -13.11
CA GLU A 184 -0.76 32.53 -13.69
C GLU A 184 -0.37 31.58 -12.55
N ALA A 185 -0.43 30.28 -12.81
CA ALA A 185 0.09 29.26 -11.91
C ALA A 185 1.09 28.39 -12.68
N PRO A 186 2.17 27.92 -12.02
CA PRO A 186 3.05 26.95 -12.65
C PRO A 186 2.30 25.66 -12.95
N GLU A 187 2.63 25.05 -14.07
CA GLU A 187 2.13 23.74 -14.44
C GLU A 187 2.74 22.67 -13.51
N THR A 188 1.97 21.61 -13.24
CA THR A 188 2.40 20.62 -12.27
C THR A 188 3.53 19.73 -12.81
N GLU A 189 4.41 19.25 -11.91
CA GLU A 189 5.68 18.62 -12.27
C GLU A 189 5.50 17.39 -13.17
N ASN A 190 4.49 16.57 -12.91
CA ASN A 190 4.20 15.40 -13.71
C ASN A 190 3.74 15.74 -15.14
N HIS A 191 2.88 16.75 -15.31
CA HIS A 191 2.41 17.23 -16.61
C HIS A 191 3.52 17.93 -17.36
N MET A 192 4.35 18.72 -16.67
CA MET A 192 5.55 19.30 -17.26
C MET A 192 6.48 18.24 -17.83
N LEU A 193 6.71 17.14 -17.11
CA LEU A 193 7.54 16.04 -17.59
C LEU A 193 6.87 15.27 -18.73
N LEU A 194 5.55 15.05 -18.68
CA LEU A 194 4.80 14.42 -19.77
C LEU A 194 4.83 15.24 -21.06
N ILE A 195 4.52 16.53 -20.99
CA ILE A 195 4.50 17.44 -22.14
C ILE A 195 5.89 17.55 -22.73
N SER A 196 6.90 17.89 -21.92
CA SER A 196 8.25 18.13 -22.42
C SER A 196 8.90 16.86 -23.01
N SER A 197 8.71 15.69 -22.39
CA SER A 197 9.18 14.42 -22.96
C SER A 197 8.48 14.07 -24.27
N THR A 198 7.18 14.34 -24.37
CA THR A 198 6.40 14.13 -25.59
C THR A 198 6.85 15.07 -26.69
N VAL A 199 6.99 16.37 -26.42
CA VAL A 199 7.50 17.36 -27.38
C VAL A 199 8.87 16.91 -27.89
N TYR A 200 9.76 16.48 -26.99
CA TYR A 200 11.09 16.00 -27.34
C TYR A 200 11.03 14.85 -28.34
N LEU A 201 10.20 13.82 -28.08
CA LEU A 201 10.10 12.64 -28.93
C LEU A 201 9.35 12.92 -30.25
N VAL A 202 8.28 13.72 -30.21
CA VAL A 202 7.57 14.19 -31.43
C VAL A 202 8.51 14.97 -32.34
N ASN A 203 9.33 15.86 -31.78
CA ASN A 203 10.32 16.62 -32.53
C ASN A 203 11.30 15.71 -33.28
N GLN A 204 11.74 14.58 -32.68
CA GLN A 204 12.61 13.63 -33.40
C GLN A 204 11.90 13.02 -34.61
N LEU A 205 10.63 12.62 -34.48
CA LEU A 205 9.84 12.05 -35.59
C LEU A 205 9.58 13.08 -36.69
N PHE A 206 9.30 14.33 -36.31
CA PHE A 206 9.11 15.41 -37.28
C PHE A 206 10.43 15.83 -37.95
N LEU A 207 11.55 15.80 -37.22
CA LEU A 207 12.87 16.04 -37.79
C LEU A 207 13.21 14.98 -38.85
N ASP A 208 12.91 13.71 -38.62
CA ASP A 208 13.09 12.66 -39.65
C ASP A 208 12.21 12.91 -40.87
N ARG A 209 10.97 13.35 -40.62
CA ARG A 209 9.97 13.53 -41.66
C ARG A 209 10.26 14.75 -42.54
N THR A 210 10.76 15.83 -41.97
CA THR A 210 10.88 17.12 -42.68
C THR A 210 12.30 17.68 -42.80
N GLY A 211 13.23 17.23 -41.95
CA GLY A 211 14.58 17.79 -41.87
C GLY A 211 14.65 19.23 -41.31
N GLU A 212 13.53 19.80 -40.84
CA GLU A 212 13.49 21.19 -40.41
C GLU A 212 14.21 21.43 -39.08
N ARG A 213 15.08 22.44 -39.05
CA ARG A 213 15.93 22.76 -37.90
C ARG A 213 15.16 23.10 -36.62
N LYS A 214 13.91 23.58 -36.71
CA LYS A 214 13.05 23.90 -35.55
C LYS A 214 12.67 22.67 -34.72
N TYR A 215 12.69 21.48 -35.32
CA TYR A 215 12.45 20.20 -34.64
C TYR A 215 13.74 19.58 -34.08
N ASN A 216 14.90 20.20 -34.25
CA ASN A 216 16.13 19.71 -33.64
C ASN A 216 16.19 20.15 -32.17
N ASN A 217 16.02 19.19 -31.25
CA ASN A 217 15.95 19.43 -29.81
C ASN A 217 17.21 20.07 -29.20
N ARG A 218 18.39 19.92 -29.81
CA ARG A 218 19.61 20.60 -29.35
C ARG A 218 19.65 22.05 -29.81
N VAL A 219 19.16 22.30 -31.02
CA VAL A 219 19.15 23.66 -31.60
C VAL A 219 18.06 24.53 -30.98
N ASN A 220 16.87 23.98 -30.74
CA ASN A 220 15.74 24.73 -30.18
C ASN A 220 15.79 24.87 -28.64
N GLY A 221 16.83 24.36 -27.99
CA GLY A 221 17.05 24.50 -26.54
C GLY A 221 16.36 23.44 -25.66
N LEU A 222 15.47 22.62 -26.21
CA LEU A 222 14.68 21.65 -25.42
C LEU A 222 15.55 20.61 -24.69
N THR A 223 16.64 20.15 -25.32
CA THR A 223 17.57 19.19 -24.69
C THR A 223 18.15 19.76 -23.40
N ARG A 224 18.64 21.00 -23.44
CA ARG A 224 19.26 21.66 -22.29
C ARG A 224 18.24 21.94 -21.19
N TRP A 225 17.03 22.36 -21.56
CA TRP A 225 15.94 22.57 -20.61
C TRP A 225 15.57 21.26 -19.89
N LEU A 226 15.37 20.17 -20.64
CA LEU A 226 14.93 18.88 -20.10
C LEU A 226 16.01 18.24 -19.20
N LEU A 227 17.29 18.39 -19.55
CA LEU A 227 18.40 18.00 -18.68
C LEU A 227 18.41 18.82 -17.38
N GLY A 228 18.15 20.14 -17.46
CA GLY A 228 18.10 21.01 -16.28
C GLY A 228 16.97 20.64 -15.34
N TYR A 229 15.81 20.30 -15.91
CA TYR A 229 14.65 19.84 -15.18
C TYR A 229 14.93 18.52 -14.45
N MET A 230 15.49 17.52 -15.14
CA MET A 230 15.85 16.24 -14.53
C MET A 230 16.99 16.37 -13.51
N GLN A 231 17.96 17.27 -13.72
CA GLN A 231 19.02 17.56 -12.75
C GLN A 231 18.44 18.16 -11.46
N ALA A 232 17.43 19.04 -11.55
CA ALA A 232 16.77 19.57 -10.37
C ALA A 232 16.15 18.46 -9.51
N ILE A 233 15.56 17.44 -10.13
CA ILE A 233 15.04 16.25 -9.45
C ILE A 233 16.18 15.44 -8.82
N ALA A 234 17.31 15.25 -9.51
CA ALA A 234 18.47 14.55 -8.95
C ALA A 234 19.11 15.28 -7.75
N LYS A 235 18.88 16.59 -7.61
CA LYS A 235 19.37 17.41 -6.49
C LYS A 235 18.41 17.50 -5.32
N HIS A 236 17.10 17.47 -5.59
CA HIS A 236 16.06 17.84 -4.62
C HIS A 236 14.92 16.84 -4.51
N ASP A 237 15.05 15.66 -5.12
CA ASP A 237 13.93 14.75 -5.37
C ASP A 237 12.81 15.39 -6.22
N PHE A 238 11.78 14.61 -6.52
CA PHE A 238 10.54 15.11 -7.10
C PHE A 238 9.89 16.14 -6.17
N LEU A 239 9.37 17.22 -6.74
CA LEU A 239 8.46 18.12 -6.03
C LEU A 239 7.23 17.32 -5.59
N GLU A 240 6.73 16.49 -6.50
CA GLU A 240 5.57 15.63 -6.33
C GLU A 240 5.96 14.22 -5.88
N PHE A 241 6.88 14.13 -4.92
CA PHE A 241 7.32 12.86 -4.38
C PHE A 241 6.15 12.07 -3.79
N ASN A 242 6.10 10.78 -4.15
CA ASN A 242 5.07 9.84 -3.75
C ASN A 242 3.64 10.31 -4.07
N ALA A 243 3.44 11.18 -5.08
CA ALA A 243 2.13 11.69 -5.47
C ALA A 243 1.23 10.54 -5.95
N ARG A 244 0.27 10.15 -5.13
CA ARG A 244 -0.67 9.07 -5.45
C ARG A 244 -1.90 9.63 -6.19
N PRO A 245 -2.36 9.03 -7.31
CA PRO A 245 -1.75 7.96 -8.10
C PRO A 245 -0.75 8.47 -9.17
N TYR A 246 -0.49 9.77 -9.22
CA TYR A 246 0.14 10.43 -10.36
C TYR A 246 1.64 10.18 -10.57
N GLN A 247 2.34 9.54 -9.64
CA GLN A 247 3.75 9.18 -9.84
C GLN A 247 3.95 8.33 -11.12
N ARG A 248 2.92 7.60 -11.56
CA ARG A 248 2.94 6.84 -12.83
C ARG A 248 3.14 7.74 -14.06
N TYR A 249 2.73 9.00 -14.01
CA TYR A 249 2.88 9.95 -15.13
C TYR A 249 4.36 10.30 -15.32
N SER A 250 5.02 10.71 -14.24
CA SER A 250 6.45 11.03 -14.25
C SER A 250 7.28 9.82 -14.64
N LEU A 251 6.97 8.64 -14.10
CA LEU A 251 7.69 7.40 -14.44
C LEU A 251 7.53 7.00 -15.92
N HIS A 252 6.32 7.07 -16.47
CA HIS A 252 6.11 6.75 -17.89
C HIS A 252 6.87 7.72 -18.81
N ALA A 253 6.90 9.02 -18.48
CA ALA A 253 7.71 9.99 -19.21
C ALA A 253 9.21 9.63 -19.21
N LEU A 254 9.77 9.28 -18.04
CA LEU A 254 11.17 8.87 -17.93
C LEU A 254 11.46 7.57 -18.68
N LEU A 255 10.54 6.58 -18.62
CA LEU A 255 10.67 5.34 -19.39
C LEU A 255 10.70 5.62 -20.90
N ASN A 256 9.82 6.49 -21.40
CA ASN A 256 9.80 6.89 -22.81
C ASN A 256 11.09 7.60 -23.23
N LEU A 257 11.63 8.48 -22.39
CA LEU A 257 12.91 9.15 -22.67
C LEU A 257 14.08 8.15 -22.68
N HIS A 258 14.16 7.28 -21.68
CA HIS A 258 15.18 6.25 -21.58
C HIS A 258 15.18 5.31 -22.80
N GLU A 259 14.00 4.94 -23.29
CA GLU A 259 13.87 4.01 -24.39
C GLU A 259 14.03 4.67 -25.77
N PHE A 260 13.40 5.83 -26.00
CA PHE A 260 13.21 6.38 -27.35
C PHE A 260 14.03 7.63 -27.67
N ALA A 261 14.67 8.28 -26.69
CA ALA A 261 15.54 9.42 -26.97
C ALA A 261 16.78 8.97 -27.77
N ARG A 262 17.17 9.76 -28.78
CA ARG A 262 18.40 9.48 -29.55
C ARG A 262 19.66 9.99 -28.89
N ASP A 263 19.50 10.92 -27.95
CA ASP A 263 20.58 11.57 -27.26
C ASP A 263 20.96 10.78 -26.00
N ASP A 264 22.20 10.33 -25.94
CA ASP A 264 22.70 9.55 -24.81
C ASP A 264 22.61 10.34 -23.50
N SER A 265 22.79 11.65 -23.52
CA SER A 265 22.66 12.45 -22.28
C SER A 265 21.24 12.41 -21.72
N ILE A 266 20.22 12.42 -22.58
CA ILE A 266 18.81 12.33 -22.15
C ILE A 266 18.48 10.92 -21.64
N LYS A 267 18.97 9.89 -22.34
CA LYS A 267 18.78 8.49 -21.92
C LYS A 267 19.39 8.22 -20.56
N VAL A 268 20.63 8.67 -20.35
CA VAL A 268 21.37 8.51 -19.09
C VAL A 268 20.73 9.32 -17.97
N ALA A 269 20.32 10.57 -18.22
CA ALA A 269 19.61 11.38 -17.23
C ALA A 269 18.30 10.72 -16.77
N ALA A 270 17.49 10.20 -17.70
CA ALA A 270 16.27 9.48 -17.36
C ALA A 270 16.58 8.20 -16.57
N GLN A 271 17.63 7.47 -16.94
CA GLN A 271 18.06 6.27 -16.22
C GLN A 271 18.55 6.57 -14.81
N ILE A 272 19.28 7.66 -14.59
CA ILE A 272 19.72 8.11 -13.26
C ILE A 272 18.50 8.28 -12.33
N LEU A 273 17.46 8.98 -12.81
CA LEU A 273 16.25 9.20 -12.02
C LEU A 273 15.48 7.89 -11.78
N LEU A 274 15.37 7.02 -12.79
CA LEU A 274 14.72 5.72 -12.64
C LEU A 274 15.46 4.83 -11.62
N ASP A 275 16.79 4.78 -11.67
CA ASP A 275 17.61 4.02 -10.71
C ASP A 275 17.44 4.56 -9.28
N TYR A 276 17.51 5.88 -9.12
CA TYR A 276 17.27 6.56 -7.84
C TYR A 276 15.89 6.19 -7.26
N ILE A 277 14.82 6.29 -8.04
CA ILE A 277 13.45 5.98 -7.59
C ILE A 277 13.32 4.50 -7.19
N MET A 278 13.85 3.58 -7.98
CA MET A 278 13.72 2.14 -7.70
C MET A 278 14.52 1.71 -6.47
N VAL A 279 15.69 2.30 -6.24
CA VAL A 279 16.48 2.04 -5.03
C VAL A 279 15.84 2.70 -3.81
N LYS A 280 15.35 3.94 -3.94
CA LYS A 280 14.57 4.59 -2.87
C LYS A 280 13.33 3.77 -2.51
N PHE A 281 12.62 3.23 -3.50
CA PHE A 281 11.50 2.31 -3.27
C PHE A 281 11.95 1.07 -2.49
N ALA A 282 13.04 0.42 -2.91
CA ALA A 282 13.55 -0.77 -2.25
C ALA A 282 13.84 -0.53 -0.76
N ILE A 283 14.52 0.58 -0.44
CA ILE A 283 14.85 1.02 0.92
C ILE A 283 13.60 1.34 1.76
N SER A 284 12.61 1.99 1.14
CA SER A 284 11.38 2.43 1.81
C SER A 284 10.28 1.37 1.86
N SER A 285 10.54 0.14 1.41
CA SER A 285 9.54 -0.93 1.30
C SER A 285 9.89 -2.15 2.15
N ASN A 286 8.86 -2.90 2.55
CA ASN A 286 8.99 -4.19 3.20
C ASN A 286 8.19 -5.26 2.44
N TRP A 287 8.90 -6.00 1.58
CA TRP A 287 8.37 -6.93 0.56
C TRP A 287 7.29 -6.24 -0.26
N GLN A 288 7.70 -5.16 -0.94
CA GLN A 288 6.87 -4.37 -1.86
C GLN A 288 5.76 -3.55 -1.19
N ARG A 289 5.50 -3.74 0.11
CA ARG A 289 4.60 -2.89 0.90
C ARG A 289 5.32 -1.61 1.30
N ARG A 290 4.71 -0.45 1.07
CA ARG A 290 5.33 0.85 1.34
C ARG A 290 4.33 1.85 1.93
N ILE A 291 4.73 2.45 3.05
CA ILE A 291 4.10 3.65 3.61
C ILE A 291 5.18 4.71 3.60
N CYS A 292 4.93 5.81 2.90
CA CYS A 292 5.89 6.89 2.75
C CYS A 292 5.16 8.24 2.82
N PRO A 293 5.82 9.30 3.31
CA PRO A 293 5.33 10.67 3.18
C PRO A 293 5.10 11.03 1.73
N PHE A 294 4.13 11.89 1.44
CA PHE A 294 3.87 12.31 0.07
C PHE A 294 3.48 13.79 -0.01
N ARG A 295 3.58 14.33 -1.22
CA ARG A 295 3.02 15.63 -1.61
C ARG A 295 1.99 15.42 -2.72
N ARG A 296 0.99 16.32 -2.76
CA ARG A 296 -0.06 16.44 -3.78
C ARG A 296 -1.28 15.53 -3.58
N LEU A 297 -2.46 16.16 -3.63
CA LEU A 297 -3.79 15.62 -3.29
C LEU A 297 -3.81 14.95 -1.92
N LYS A 298 -3.75 15.75 -0.87
CA LYS A 298 -3.72 15.30 0.54
C LYS A 298 -4.82 14.32 0.94
N GLU A 299 -5.93 14.30 0.20
CA GLU A 299 -7.00 13.32 0.32
C GLU A 299 -6.53 11.87 0.09
N ASN A 300 -5.43 11.66 -0.64
CA ASN A 300 -4.84 10.36 -0.94
C ASN A 300 -3.84 9.87 0.14
N ALA A 301 -3.77 10.58 1.28
CA ALA A 301 -3.02 10.15 2.45
C ALA A 301 -3.53 8.81 3.00
N ASN A 302 -2.64 8.00 3.56
CA ASN A 302 -3.06 6.83 4.33
C ASN A 302 -3.82 7.32 5.58
N ARG A 303 -5.05 6.84 5.79
CA ARG A 303 -5.93 7.18 6.93
C ARG A 303 -6.77 5.99 7.31
N PRO A 304 -6.92 5.59 8.58
CA PRO A 304 -7.48 4.27 8.96
C PRO A 304 -8.82 3.88 8.30
N ASP A 305 -9.64 4.86 7.97
CA ASP A 305 -10.98 4.75 7.35
C ASP A 305 -10.99 4.78 5.81
N ASN A 306 -9.84 4.93 5.15
CA ASN A 306 -9.73 4.99 3.71
C ASN A 306 -9.83 3.60 3.05
N LEU A 307 -10.76 3.46 2.09
CA LEU A 307 -10.98 2.25 1.29
C LEU A 307 -9.76 1.84 0.44
N HIS A 308 -8.77 2.73 0.28
CA HIS A 308 -7.56 2.53 -0.55
C HIS A 308 -6.29 2.20 0.26
N ASN A 309 -6.42 1.80 1.53
CA ASN A 309 -5.31 1.53 2.45
C ASN A 309 -4.68 0.13 2.37
N GLU A 310 -5.09 -0.66 1.41
CA GLU A 310 -4.51 -1.98 1.19
C GLU A 310 -3.04 -1.81 0.76
N LEU A 311 -2.10 -2.29 1.59
CA LEU A 311 -0.65 -2.12 1.35
C LEU A 311 -0.17 -2.76 0.04
N LEU A 312 -0.97 -3.68 -0.52
CA LEU A 312 -0.77 -4.36 -1.80
C LEU A 312 -2.00 -4.26 -2.74
N GLY A 313 -2.91 -3.30 -2.46
CA GLY A 313 -4.31 -3.24 -2.90
C GLY A 313 -4.64 -3.07 -4.38
N ALA A 314 -5.95 -3.00 -4.66
CA ALA A 314 -6.51 -2.89 -6.00
C ALA A 314 -6.48 -1.47 -6.60
N PRO A 315 -6.38 -1.30 -7.93
CA PRO A 315 -6.13 -0.03 -8.59
C PRO A 315 -7.36 0.84 -8.45
N GLY A 316 -7.13 2.11 -8.13
CA GLY A 316 -8.14 3.13 -7.93
C GLY A 316 -7.45 4.44 -7.60
N GLN A 317 -8.20 5.53 -7.58
CA GLN A 317 -7.64 6.84 -7.21
C GLN A 317 -7.00 6.74 -5.81
N GLY A 318 -5.72 7.07 -5.69
CA GLY A 318 -5.01 7.15 -4.41
C GLY A 318 -3.96 6.06 -4.10
N ASN A 319 -3.67 5.13 -5.01
CA ASN A 319 -2.63 4.12 -4.79
C ASN A 319 -1.19 4.60 -5.05
N ASP A 320 -0.23 3.94 -4.41
CA ASP A 320 1.19 4.11 -4.69
C ASP A 320 1.60 3.42 -6.00
N ALA A 321 1.65 4.16 -7.10
CA ALA A 321 1.99 3.59 -8.39
C ALA A 321 3.37 2.89 -8.42
N VAL A 322 4.34 3.33 -7.61
CA VAL A 322 5.67 2.73 -7.60
C VAL A 322 5.63 1.28 -7.10
N VAL A 323 4.68 0.94 -6.22
CA VAL A 323 4.43 -0.45 -5.79
C VAL A 323 4.06 -1.30 -7.01
N GLY A 324 3.14 -0.85 -7.86
CA GLY A 324 2.75 -1.56 -9.08
C GLY A 324 3.90 -1.75 -10.08
N PHE A 325 4.69 -0.71 -10.31
CA PHE A 325 5.89 -0.78 -11.17
C PHE A 325 6.90 -1.78 -10.62
N PHE A 326 7.22 -1.70 -9.32
CA PHE A 326 8.22 -2.57 -8.71
C PHE A 326 7.75 -4.02 -8.62
N ARG A 327 6.47 -4.23 -8.34
CA ARG A 327 5.85 -5.56 -8.32
C ARG A 327 5.88 -6.23 -9.68
N MET A 328 5.82 -5.47 -10.77
CA MET A 328 6.06 -6.00 -12.11
C MET A 328 7.51 -6.48 -12.29
N TYR A 329 8.50 -5.70 -11.84
CA TYR A 329 9.92 -6.04 -11.93
C TYR A 329 10.29 -7.24 -11.05
N ALA A 330 9.86 -7.26 -9.79
CA ALA A 330 10.20 -8.29 -8.80
C ALA A 330 9.27 -9.51 -8.85
N GLY A 331 8.05 -9.31 -9.32
CA GLY A 331 6.97 -10.28 -9.17
C GLY A 331 6.29 -10.23 -7.80
N PRO A 332 5.00 -10.57 -7.72
CA PRO A 332 4.31 -10.69 -6.44
C PRO A 332 4.87 -11.86 -5.63
N THR A 333 5.06 -11.64 -4.34
CA THR A 333 5.44 -12.67 -3.38
C THR A 333 4.40 -12.80 -2.27
N ASP A 334 4.35 -13.96 -1.62
CA ASP A 334 3.62 -14.14 -0.37
C ASP A 334 4.35 -13.53 0.83
N VAL A 335 3.78 -13.69 2.03
CA VAL A 335 4.35 -13.25 3.31
C VAL A 335 5.60 -14.02 3.75
N ASN A 336 6.12 -14.93 2.93
CA ASN A 336 7.38 -15.63 3.15
C ASN A 336 8.41 -15.32 2.05
N GLY A 337 8.06 -14.44 1.10
CA GLY A 337 8.90 -14.14 -0.06
C GLY A 337 8.80 -15.18 -1.18
N ALA A 338 7.91 -16.17 -1.09
CA ALA A 338 7.71 -17.14 -2.17
C ALA A 338 6.93 -16.49 -3.33
N PRO A 339 7.32 -16.73 -4.60
CA PRO A 339 6.65 -16.14 -5.75
C PRO A 339 5.21 -16.66 -5.89
N LEU A 340 4.26 -15.78 -6.18
CA LEU A 340 2.89 -16.17 -6.49
C LEU A 340 2.74 -16.62 -7.94
N ASP A 341 1.78 -17.52 -8.19
CA ASP A 341 1.40 -18.02 -9.51
C ASP A 341 0.49 -17.06 -10.28
N LYS A 342 0.06 -15.97 -9.65
CA LYS A 342 -0.81 -14.95 -10.23
C LYS A 342 -0.32 -13.55 -9.92
N PHE A 343 -0.43 -12.68 -10.93
CA PHE A 343 -0.21 -11.26 -10.79
C PHE A 343 -1.54 -10.56 -10.56
N PRO A 344 -1.68 -9.75 -9.49
CA PRO A 344 -2.97 -9.16 -9.20
C PRO A 344 -3.45 -8.27 -10.35
N VAL A 345 -4.68 -8.52 -10.81
CA VAL A 345 -5.32 -7.74 -11.90
C VAL A 345 -5.25 -6.23 -11.62
N SER A 346 -5.21 -5.99 -10.32
CA SER A 346 -5.22 -4.78 -9.60
C SER A 346 -3.99 -3.87 -9.80
N TRP A 347 -2.93 -4.39 -10.41
CA TRP A 347 -1.73 -3.62 -10.76
C TRP A 347 -1.44 -3.72 -12.26
N GLY A 348 -2.39 -4.19 -13.06
CA GLY A 348 -2.18 -4.46 -14.50
C GLY A 348 -1.78 -3.23 -15.29
N PHE A 349 -2.30 -2.05 -14.94
CA PHE A 349 -2.00 -0.81 -15.65
C PHE A 349 -0.53 -0.40 -15.50
N GLU A 350 -0.06 -0.27 -14.26
CA GLU A 350 1.33 0.01 -13.91
C GLU A 350 2.27 -1.09 -14.43
N ALA A 351 1.85 -2.35 -14.32
CA ALA A 351 2.63 -3.49 -14.78
C ALA A 351 2.83 -3.54 -16.29
N LEU A 352 1.84 -3.13 -17.09
CA LEU A 352 2.03 -3.01 -18.54
C LEU A 352 3.06 -1.94 -18.90
N ILE A 353 3.00 -0.79 -18.24
CA ILE A 353 3.92 0.32 -18.49
C ILE A 353 5.36 -0.10 -18.15
N ALA A 354 5.57 -0.60 -16.92
CA ALA A 354 6.89 -1.02 -16.45
C ALA A 354 7.41 -2.27 -17.15
N GLY A 355 6.54 -3.25 -17.37
CA GLY A 355 6.90 -4.57 -17.89
C GLY A 355 7.36 -4.54 -19.34
N LEU A 356 6.74 -3.68 -20.16
CA LEU A 356 7.03 -3.57 -21.58
C LEU A 356 8.10 -2.53 -21.92
N ALA A 357 8.51 -1.71 -20.95
CA ALA A 357 9.61 -0.78 -21.14
C ALA A 357 10.97 -1.49 -21.18
N ALA A 358 11.95 -0.87 -21.84
CA ALA A 358 13.31 -1.40 -21.92
C ALA A 358 14.09 -1.34 -20.58
N TYR A 359 13.72 -0.41 -19.69
CA TYR A 359 14.40 -0.20 -18.41
C TYR A 359 14.30 -1.41 -17.48
N ARG A 360 15.37 -1.68 -16.73
CA ARG A 360 15.41 -2.66 -15.64
C ARG A 360 16.09 -2.04 -14.41
N PRO A 361 15.54 -2.21 -13.19
CA PRO A 361 16.19 -1.72 -11.99
C PRO A 361 17.59 -2.32 -11.78
N PRO A 362 18.52 -1.57 -11.17
CA PRO A 362 19.85 -2.07 -10.84
C PRO A 362 19.76 -3.24 -9.85
N PRO A 363 20.75 -4.16 -9.81
CA PRO A 363 20.73 -5.30 -8.89
C PRO A 363 20.45 -4.93 -7.43
N ALA A 364 21.03 -3.81 -6.97
CA ALA A 364 20.83 -3.27 -5.63
C ALA A 364 19.34 -3.08 -5.27
N ALA A 365 18.51 -2.62 -6.20
CA ALA A 365 17.09 -2.42 -5.95
C ALA A 365 16.36 -3.75 -5.68
N TYR A 366 16.69 -4.81 -6.42
CA TYR A 366 16.10 -6.14 -6.19
C TYR A 366 16.58 -6.74 -4.86
N ILE A 367 17.89 -6.68 -4.60
CA ILE A 367 18.50 -7.20 -3.37
C ILE A 367 17.84 -6.57 -2.14
N LEU A 368 17.85 -5.24 -2.04
CA LEU A 368 17.31 -4.51 -0.89
C LEU A 368 15.79 -4.74 -0.71
N ALA A 369 15.04 -4.86 -1.81
CA ALA A 369 13.59 -5.04 -1.74
C ALA A 369 13.16 -6.47 -1.39
N MET A 370 13.96 -7.48 -1.74
CA MET A 370 13.54 -8.89 -1.71
C MET A 370 14.25 -9.73 -0.63
N GLU A 371 15.55 -9.48 -0.40
CA GLU A 371 16.34 -10.23 0.59
C GLU A 371 16.04 -9.77 2.03
N ARG A 372 16.15 -10.69 2.97
CA ARG A 372 15.79 -10.46 4.39
C ARG A 372 16.86 -10.85 5.39
N ASP A 373 17.95 -11.39 4.92
CA ASP A 373 19.19 -11.63 5.66
C ASP A 373 20.14 -10.42 5.63
N ILE A 374 19.65 -9.26 5.17
CA ILE A 374 20.37 -7.99 5.20
C ILE A 374 20.42 -7.47 6.64
N PRO A 375 21.61 -7.11 7.18
CA PRO A 375 21.72 -6.46 8.49
C PRO A 375 20.87 -5.19 8.56
N ALA A 376 20.34 -4.87 9.75
CA ALA A 376 19.50 -3.69 9.92
C ALA A 376 20.25 -2.40 9.54
N PHE A 377 19.56 -1.48 8.86
CA PHE A 377 20.13 -0.27 8.27
C PHE A 377 19.15 0.90 8.35
N GLN A 378 19.66 2.13 8.21
CA GLN A 378 18.82 3.34 8.26
C GLN A 378 19.11 4.27 7.07
N HIS A 379 18.05 4.88 6.55
CA HIS A 379 18.14 5.98 5.59
C HIS A 379 17.32 7.18 6.03
N ARG A 380 17.88 8.36 5.81
CA ARG A 380 17.22 9.66 5.98
C ARG A 380 17.31 10.44 4.68
N PHE A 381 16.18 10.95 4.23
CA PHE A 381 16.08 11.80 3.06
C PHE A 381 15.72 13.21 3.50
N TYR A 382 16.39 14.20 2.94
CA TYR A 382 15.99 15.59 3.01
C TYR A 382 15.96 16.13 1.59
N HIS A 383 14.85 16.68 1.13
CA HIS A 383 14.72 17.09 -0.28
C HIS A 383 15.37 18.46 -0.56
N GLY A 384 15.82 19.17 0.48
CA GLY A 384 16.47 20.46 0.32
C GLY A 384 15.50 21.58 -0.07
N ALA A 385 16.02 22.79 -0.18
CA ALA A 385 15.29 23.94 -0.69
C ALA A 385 15.39 23.97 -2.23
N ARG A 386 14.30 23.57 -2.91
CA ARG A 386 14.25 23.54 -4.37
C ARG A 386 14.21 24.97 -4.95
N PRO A 387 14.74 25.22 -6.16
CA PRO A 387 14.53 26.50 -6.86
C PRO A 387 13.05 26.85 -7.00
N LYS A 388 12.73 28.14 -6.87
CA LYS A 388 11.37 28.66 -7.03
C LYS A 388 10.88 28.42 -8.47
N LEU A 389 9.64 27.92 -8.62
CA LEU A 389 9.03 27.77 -9.94
C LEU A 389 8.62 29.15 -10.50
N PRO A 390 8.62 29.32 -11.84
CA PRO A 390 8.09 30.53 -12.47
C PRO A 390 6.65 30.81 -12.05
N GLU A 391 6.29 32.08 -11.80
CA GLU A 391 4.96 32.55 -11.34
C GLU A 391 4.50 32.05 -9.96
N SER A 392 5.23 31.14 -9.31
CA SER A 392 4.94 30.78 -7.94
C SER A 392 5.21 31.96 -7.01
N ASP A 393 4.37 32.16 -5.99
CA ASP A 393 4.61 33.14 -4.92
C ASP A 393 5.52 32.59 -3.82
N ASP A 394 5.63 31.27 -3.67
CA ASP A 394 6.41 30.60 -2.61
C ASP A 394 7.55 29.71 -3.15
N GLN A 395 8.56 29.46 -2.30
CA GLN A 395 9.57 28.43 -2.56
C GLN A 395 9.11 27.10 -1.95
N ALA A 396 9.28 25.99 -2.67
CA ALA A 396 8.91 24.67 -2.18
C ALA A 396 9.72 24.27 -0.94
N ASP A 397 9.03 23.95 0.15
CA ASP A 397 9.65 23.38 1.36
C ASP A 397 10.23 21.99 1.09
N GLY A 398 11.34 21.63 1.75
CA GLY A 398 11.96 20.31 1.63
C GLY A 398 11.22 19.23 2.43
N GLY A 399 10.91 18.09 1.82
CA GLY A 399 10.41 16.91 2.53
C GLY A 399 11.47 16.21 3.38
N VAL A 400 11.03 15.53 4.43
CA VAL A 400 11.86 14.62 5.24
C VAL A 400 11.21 13.24 5.27
N GLU A 401 12.00 12.21 4.98
CA GLU A 401 11.61 10.80 5.05
C GLU A 401 12.67 10.03 5.85
N ILE A 402 12.24 9.10 6.69
CA ILE A 402 13.12 8.32 7.56
C ILE A 402 12.66 6.87 7.52
N TYR A 403 13.59 5.96 7.23
CA TYR A 403 13.33 4.53 7.13
C TYR A 403 14.39 3.78 7.95
N TYR A 404 13.93 2.90 8.85
CA TYR A 404 14.79 1.94 9.51
C TYR A 404 14.34 0.54 9.15
N HIS A 405 15.18 -0.17 8.41
CA HIS A 405 14.92 -1.51 7.92
C HIS A 405 15.62 -2.53 8.82
N SER A 406 14.91 -3.60 9.13
CA SER A 406 15.37 -4.78 9.84
C SER A 406 14.91 -6.03 9.07
N PRO A 407 15.59 -7.19 9.20
CA PRO A 407 15.10 -8.47 8.67
C PRO A 407 13.60 -8.70 8.90
N SER A 408 13.12 -8.39 10.10
CA SER A 408 11.77 -8.73 10.55
C SER A 408 10.76 -7.58 10.48
N PHE A 409 11.17 -6.33 10.23
CA PHE A 409 10.26 -5.18 10.15
C PHE A 409 10.87 -3.95 9.48
N LEU A 410 10.01 -3.02 9.08
CA LEU A 410 10.37 -1.67 8.65
C LEU A 410 9.69 -0.65 9.56
N LEU A 411 10.46 0.28 10.13
CA LEU A 411 9.92 1.53 10.65
C LEU A 411 9.95 2.58 9.55
N SER A 412 8.81 3.17 9.26
CA SER A 412 8.68 4.28 8.31
C SER A 412 8.16 5.51 9.03
N ALA A 413 8.84 6.63 8.81
CA ALA A 413 8.47 7.93 9.33
C ALA A 413 8.76 9.03 8.31
N GLY A 414 8.20 10.19 8.60
CA GLY A 414 8.37 11.41 7.86
C GLY A 414 7.05 12.11 7.59
N GLY A 415 7.16 13.24 6.93
CA GLY A 415 6.03 14.09 6.66
C GLY A 415 5.77 15.11 7.76
N MET A 416 5.40 16.27 7.25
CA MET A 416 5.11 17.51 7.95
C MET A 416 4.28 18.35 6.98
N PHE A 417 3.72 19.45 7.45
CA PHE A 417 3.16 20.43 6.53
C PHE A 417 4.26 20.99 5.61
N LEU A 418 4.06 20.85 4.30
CA LEU A 418 4.88 21.47 3.25
C LEU A 418 3.95 22.27 2.35
N ASN A 419 4.30 23.51 2.03
CA ASN A 419 3.61 24.24 0.96
C ASN A 419 3.66 23.45 -0.36
N SER A 420 2.77 23.75 -1.30
CA SER A 420 2.77 23.01 -2.57
C SER A 420 4.06 23.21 -3.38
N GLY A 421 4.65 24.40 -3.28
CA GLY A 421 5.71 24.87 -4.18
C GLY A 421 5.20 25.42 -5.52
N TYR A 422 3.90 25.29 -5.80
CA TYR A 422 3.22 25.93 -6.93
C TYR A 422 2.72 27.33 -6.57
N GLY A 423 2.45 27.56 -5.29
CA GLY A 423 1.91 28.82 -4.79
C GLY A 423 0.39 28.86 -4.82
N HIS A 424 -0.20 29.92 -4.28
CA HIS A 424 -1.65 30.14 -4.27
C HIS A 424 -2.46 28.99 -3.63
N ASP A 425 -1.89 28.34 -2.60
CA ASP A 425 -2.46 27.16 -1.97
C ASP A 425 -3.88 27.40 -1.40
N GLU A 426 -4.15 28.62 -0.92
CA GLU A 426 -5.47 29.06 -0.43
C GLU A 426 -6.56 28.89 -1.50
N PHE A 427 -6.26 29.29 -2.75
CA PHE A 427 -7.22 29.25 -3.85
C PHE A 427 -7.50 27.82 -4.32
N THR A 428 -6.54 26.92 -4.10
CA THR A 428 -6.67 25.48 -4.39
C THR A 428 -7.12 24.66 -3.17
N LYS A 429 -7.56 25.32 -2.08
CA LYS A 429 -8.00 24.70 -0.82
C LYS A 429 -6.94 23.79 -0.19
N TYR A 430 -5.67 24.11 -0.39
CA TYR A 430 -4.52 23.33 0.07
C TYR A 430 -4.58 21.86 -0.40
N LYS A 431 -5.06 21.59 -1.62
CA LYS A 431 -5.05 20.23 -2.17
C LYS A 431 -3.63 19.74 -2.49
N GLN A 432 -2.74 20.64 -2.89
CA GLN A 432 -1.42 20.30 -3.45
C GLN A 432 -0.27 20.24 -2.42
N ILE A 433 -0.56 20.45 -1.13
CA ILE A 433 0.44 20.49 -0.06
C ILE A 433 1.01 19.09 0.26
N GLY A 434 2.10 19.06 1.03
CA GLY A 434 2.54 17.87 1.75
C GLY A 434 1.93 17.81 3.16
N VAL A 435 1.59 16.61 3.63
CA VAL A 435 1.03 16.38 4.97
C VAL A 435 1.82 15.30 5.71
N ALA A 436 1.83 15.38 7.04
CA ALA A 436 2.42 14.33 7.87
C ALA A 436 1.73 12.97 7.64
N GLN A 437 2.53 11.91 7.51
CA GLN A 437 2.04 10.53 7.50
C GLN A 437 2.26 9.90 8.87
N SER A 438 1.53 8.83 9.17
CA SER A 438 1.75 8.11 10.43
C SER A 438 3.15 7.51 10.46
N THR A 439 3.82 7.60 11.60
CA THR A 439 5.02 6.78 11.84
C THR A 439 4.55 5.35 12.08
N THR A 440 5.01 4.39 11.28
CA THR A 440 4.46 3.02 11.25
C THR A 440 5.53 1.97 11.47
N LEU A 441 5.19 0.94 12.25
CA LEU A 441 5.92 -0.32 12.33
C LEU A 441 5.24 -1.33 11.40
N LEU A 442 5.94 -1.73 10.34
CA LEU A 442 5.48 -2.67 9.33
C LEU A 442 6.23 -4.00 9.43
N PRO A 443 5.63 -5.05 10.02
CA PRO A 443 6.25 -6.38 10.14
C PRO A 443 6.42 -7.06 8.79
N THR A 444 7.54 -7.78 8.61
CA THR A 444 7.86 -8.48 7.35
C THR A 444 6.87 -9.61 7.07
N ARG A 445 6.58 -10.45 8.07
CA ARG A 445 5.77 -11.67 7.90
C ARG A 445 4.34 -11.52 8.44
N ALA A 446 3.67 -10.44 8.06
CA ALA A 446 2.28 -10.18 8.47
C ALA A 446 1.44 -9.69 7.28
N ASP A 447 0.25 -10.26 7.11
CA ASP A 447 -0.75 -9.78 6.17
C ASP A 447 -1.68 -8.82 6.91
N VAL A 448 -1.42 -7.52 6.77
CA VAL A 448 -2.03 -6.45 7.57
C VAL A 448 -2.33 -5.24 6.71
N LYS A 449 -3.42 -4.53 7.04
CA LYS A 449 -3.77 -3.24 6.43
C LYS A 449 -3.10 -2.11 7.19
N PHE A 450 -3.13 -0.90 6.63
CA PHE A 450 -2.65 0.29 7.31
C PHE A 450 -3.27 0.48 8.71
N ALA A 451 -4.59 0.23 8.84
CA ALA A 451 -5.31 0.37 10.10
C ALA A 451 -4.78 -0.60 11.18
N ASP A 452 -4.32 -1.79 10.82
CA ASP A 452 -3.82 -2.82 11.74
C ASP A 452 -2.43 -2.50 12.34
N LEU A 453 -1.71 -1.54 11.76
CA LEU A 453 -0.33 -1.25 12.12
C LEU A 453 -0.21 -0.55 13.48
N ILE A 454 0.84 -0.92 14.23
CA ILE A 454 1.29 -0.13 15.38
C ILE A 454 1.89 1.16 14.82
N ARG A 455 1.31 2.30 15.20
CA ARG A 455 1.65 3.59 14.59
C ARG A 455 1.38 4.78 15.50
N PHE A 456 2.05 5.89 15.20
CA PHE A 456 1.75 7.22 15.75
C PHE A 456 1.04 8.04 14.68
N ASP A 457 -0.23 8.38 14.91
CA ASP A 457 -1.01 9.19 13.98
C ASP A 457 -0.58 10.68 14.05
N PRO A 458 -0.66 11.44 12.95
CA PRO A 458 -0.39 12.88 12.95
C PRO A 458 -1.22 13.67 13.98
N TYR A 459 -0.60 14.63 14.67
CA TYR A 459 -1.20 15.51 15.67
C TYR A 459 -0.42 16.83 15.75
N PRO A 460 -1.02 18.01 16.09
CA PRO A 460 -2.45 18.23 16.40
C PRO A 460 -3.33 18.39 15.17
N ASP A 461 -2.79 18.94 14.08
CA ASP A 461 -3.52 19.16 12.85
C ASP A 461 -2.58 19.10 11.65
N GLU A 462 -3.15 19.23 10.47
CA GLU A 462 -2.44 19.20 9.19
C GLU A 462 -1.28 20.20 9.09
N ARG A 463 -1.38 21.38 9.72
CA ARG A 463 -0.39 22.47 9.63
C ARG A 463 0.76 22.31 10.61
N ARG A 464 0.48 21.73 11.77
CA ARG A 464 1.42 21.64 12.90
C ARG A 464 2.02 20.25 13.08
N ALA A 465 1.39 19.22 12.51
CA ALA A 465 1.85 17.85 12.69
C ALA A 465 3.23 17.59 12.08
N THR A 466 4.07 16.87 12.84
CA THR A 466 5.41 16.42 12.42
C THR A 466 5.63 15.01 12.92
N ASN A 467 5.83 14.05 12.00
CA ASN A 467 6.01 12.64 12.33
C ASN A 467 7.38 12.13 11.87
N THR A 468 8.44 12.76 12.38
CA THR A 468 9.85 12.48 12.02
C THR A 468 10.63 11.80 13.16
N ALA A 469 9.93 11.27 14.15
CA ALA A 469 10.50 10.76 15.39
C ALA A 469 10.83 9.26 15.31
N VAL A 470 11.81 8.93 14.45
CA VAL A 470 12.38 7.58 14.32
C VAL A 470 13.89 7.67 14.33
N HIS A 471 14.52 6.78 15.08
CA HIS A 471 15.94 6.47 14.94
C HIS A 471 16.18 5.00 15.34
N ARG A 472 16.72 4.22 14.42
CA ARG A 472 16.86 2.76 14.53
C ARG A 472 15.51 2.10 14.89
N GLY A 473 15.51 1.11 15.77
CA GLY A 473 14.31 0.44 16.27
C GLY A 473 13.43 1.29 17.19
N PHE A 474 13.75 2.56 17.45
CA PHE A 474 12.99 3.43 18.34
C PHE A 474 12.13 4.44 17.59
N ALA A 475 10.89 4.62 18.04
CA ALA A 475 9.97 5.64 17.57
C ALA A 475 9.17 6.25 18.73
N CYS A 476 8.74 7.50 18.60
CA CYS A 476 7.83 8.12 19.57
C CYS A 476 6.87 9.10 18.91
N GLY A 477 5.77 9.43 19.59
CA GLY A 477 4.82 10.38 19.04
C GLY A 477 3.49 10.44 19.78
N ALA A 478 2.54 11.10 19.12
CA ALA A 478 1.16 11.23 19.56
C ALA A 478 0.30 10.09 19.02
N ASN A 479 -0.84 9.87 19.69
CA ASN A 479 -1.90 8.96 19.28
C ASN A 479 -1.35 7.57 18.88
N LEU A 480 -0.72 6.89 19.83
CA LEU A 480 -0.20 5.53 19.62
C LEU A 480 -1.35 4.53 19.45
N ARG A 481 -1.46 4.00 18.23
CA ARG A 481 -2.46 3.02 17.77
C ARG A 481 -1.87 1.61 17.72
N PRO A 482 -2.73 0.58 17.76
CA PRO A 482 -4.18 0.64 17.98
C PRO A 482 -4.50 0.89 19.47
N ILE A 483 -5.68 1.45 19.79
CA ILE A 483 -6.08 1.82 21.17
C ILE A 483 -7.37 1.11 21.61
N GLU A 484 -7.42 0.67 22.86
CA GLU A 484 -8.50 -0.14 23.43
C GLU A 484 -9.73 0.67 23.80
N LYS A 485 -9.57 1.99 23.97
CA LYS A 485 -10.66 2.95 24.21
C LYS A 485 -10.76 3.93 23.06
N LYS A 486 -11.93 4.00 22.43
CA LYS A 486 -12.22 4.89 21.31
C LYS A 486 -13.45 5.74 21.58
N VAL A 487 -13.33 7.03 21.27
CA VAL A 487 -14.44 8.00 21.20
C VAL A 487 -14.76 8.24 19.73
N PHE A 488 -16.02 8.10 19.34
CA PHE A 488 -16.48 8.34 17.97
C PHE A 488 -17.12 9.71 17.84
N SER A 489 -17.12 10.26 16.63
CA SER A 489 -17.82 11.51 16.29
C SER A 489 -19.34 11.34 16.21
N ASP A 490 -19.82 10.11 16.06
CA ASP A 490 -21.23 9.79 16.13
C ASP A 490 -21.78 9.99 17.53
N THR A 491 -23.00 10.51 17.62
CA THR A 491 -23.61 10.92 18.88
C THR A 491 -24.96 10.26 19.15
N THR A 492 -25.30 10.11 20.42
CA THR A 492 -26.56 9.56 20.95
C THR A 492 -26.99 10.32 22.21
N THR A 493 -28.30 10.50 22.37
CA THR A 493 -28.89 10.98 23.64
C THR A 493 -29.21 9.84 24.61
N HIS A 494 -29.25 8.61 24.13
CA HIS A 494 -29.67 7.41 24.86
C HIS A 494 -28.57 6.36 24.90
N ALA A 495 -28.80 5.27 25.64
CA ALA A 495 -27.94 4.10 25.60
C ALA A 495 -27.74 3.57 24.16
N LEU A 496 -26.67 2.81 23.97
CA LEU A 496 -26.36 2.07 22.75
C LEU A 496 -26.53 0.57 23.00
N SER A 497 -26.51 -0.24 21.95
CA SER A 497 -26.50 -1.71 22.06
C SER A 497 -25.36 -2.31 21.25
N LEU A 498 -24.85 -3.45 21.72
CA LEU A 498 -23.76 -4.21 21.11
C LEU A 498 -24.18 -5.66 20.88
N ALA A 499 -23.79 -6.24 19.75
CA ALA A 499 -23.90 -7.67 19.50
C ALA A 499 -22.75 -8.16 18.62
N VAL A 500 -22.45 -9.46 18.67
CA VAL A 500 -21.50 -10.09 17.74
C VAL A 500 -22.27 -10.87 16.70
N HIS A 501 -22.00 -10.61 15.43
CA HIS A 501 -22.66 -11.24 14.29
C HIS A 501 -21.64 -11.60 13.22
N ASN A 502 -21.61 -12.87 12.81
CA ASN A 502 -20.72 -13.40 11.77
C ASN A 502 -19.25 -12.93 11.91
N GLY A 503 -18.74 -13.01 13.15
CA GLY A 503 -17.34 -12.68 13.44
C GLY A 503 -17.03 -11.18 13.49
N ARG A 504 -18.04 -10.29 13.56
CA ARG A 504 -17.84 -8.85 13.77
C ARG A 504 -18.67 -8.32 14.94
N LEU A 505 -18.12 -7.33 15.64
CA LEU A 505 -18.86 -6.54 16.61
C LEU A 505 -19.73 -5.50 15.88
N VAL A 506 -20.99 -5.41 16.25
CA VAL A 506 -21.97 -4.49 15.68
C VAL A 506 -22.53 -3.59 16.79
N LEU A 507 -22.59 -2.30 16.49
CA LEU A 507 -23.09 -1.23 17.36
C LEU A 507 -24.40 -0.69 16.79
N THR A 508 -25.40 -0.47 17.64
CA THR A 508 -26.65 0.23 17.26
C THR A 508 -27.01 1.33 18.25
N TRP A 509 -27.56 2.43 17.74
CA TRP A 509 -27.94 3.59 18.55
C TRP A 509 -29.04 4.43 17.89
N LYS A 510 -29.69 5.28 18.69
CA LYS A 510 -30.56 6.38 18.23
C LYS A 510 -29.70 7.65 18.09
N GLY A 511 -29.78 8.36 16.97
CA GLY A 511 -28.99 9.58 16.76
C GLY A 511 -29.32 10.72 17.73
N SER A 512 -28.34 11.58 18.05
CA SER A 512 -28.62 12.85 18.72
C SER A 512 -29.27 13.85 17.74
N GLY A 513 -30.23 14.64 18.22
CA GLY A 513 -30.99 15.60 17.40
C GLY A 513 -31.98 15.01 16.39
N ASN A 514 -32.11 13.68 16.33
CA ASN A 514 -33.12 12.99 15.52
C ASN A 514 -33.60 11.72 16.23
N GLU A 515 -34.52 11.00 15.58
CA GLU A 515 -35.06 9.74 16.11
C GLU A 515 -34.63 8.52 15.33
N ASN A 516 -33.71 8.68 14.38
CA ASN A 516 -33.31 7.63 13.47
C ASN A 516 -32.49 6.57 14.22
N LEU A 517 -32.79 5.32 13.90
CA LEU A 517 -31.98 4.19 14.31
C LEU A 517 -30.78 4.04 13.37
N ASN A 518 -29.63 3.71 13.95
CA ASN A 518 -28.38 3.51 13.24
C ASN A 518 -27.79 2.14 13.59
N ALA A 519 -27.11 1.53 12.63
CA ALA A 519 -26.31 0.33 12.84
C ALA A 519 -24.94 0.52 12.17
N ALA A 520 -23.86 0.08 12.80
CA ALA A 520 -22.53 0.09 12.21
C ALA A 520 -21.69 -1.09 12.73
N LYS A 521 -20.73 -1.53 11.92
CA LYS A 521 -19.74 -2.53 12.33
C LYS A 521 -18.58 -1.81 13.01
N VAL A 522 -17.98 -2.44 14.02
CA VAL A 522 -16.82 -1.87 14.72
C VAL A 522 -15.55 -2.50 14.15
N HIS A 523 -14.61 -1.67 13.71
CA HIS A 523 -13.28 -2.12 13.31
C HIS A 523 -12.42 -2.40 14.55
N THR A 524 -12.20 -3.67 14.86
CA THR A 524 -11.37 -4.11 16.00
C THR A 524 -10.06 -4.71 15.52
N ILE A 525 -8.96 -4.34 16.17
CA ILE A 525 -7.62 -4.82 15.83
C ILE A 525 -7.07 -5.73 16.91
N GLU A 526 -6.43 -6.81 16.48
CA GLU A 526 -5.57 -7.65 17.32
C GLU A 526 -4.34 -8.18 16.59
N ALA A 527 -4.22 -8.00 15.26
CA ALA A 527 -3.27 -8.72 14.42
C ALA A 527 -1.81 -8.66 14.89
N LEU A 528 -1.39 -7.51 15.45
CA LEU A 528 0.02 -7.26 15.78
C LEU A 528 0.40 -7.40 17.26
N GLY A 529 -0.51 -7.85 18.14
CA GLY A 529 -0.17 -8.01 19.58
C GLY A 529 -0.61 -6.87 20.46
N MET A 530 -1.17 -5.81 19.87
CA MET A 530 -1.87 -4.74 20.57
C MET A 530 -3.35 -4.79 20.22
N ASP A 531 -4.18 -4.78 21.24
CA ASP A 531 -5.62 -4.72 21.10
C ASP A 531 -6.04 -3.28 20.79
N GLY A 532 -7.00 -3.10 19.89
CA GLY A 532 -7.65 -1.81 19.78
C GLY A 532 -8.96 -1.78 19.01
N ILE A 533 -9.46 -0.55 18.86
CA ILE A 533 -10.73 -0.14 18.28
C ILE A 533 -10.43 1.11 17.46
N GLU A 534 -10.69 1.08 16.15
CA GLU A 534 -10.29 2.19 15.26
C GLU A 534 -11.47 3.06 14.79
N SER A 535 -12.49 2.43 14.22
CA SER A 535 -13.54 3.15 13.48
C SER A 535 -14.88 2.40 13.49
N LEU A 536 -15.91 3.11 13.06
CA LEU A 536 -17.19 2.51 12.68
C LEU A 536 -17.23 2.38 11.15
N GLU A 537 -17.59 1.20 10.67
CA GLU A 537 -17.63 0.85 9.26
C GLU A 537 -19.06 0.51 8.82
N GLU A 538 -19.34 0.72 7.54
CA GLU A 538 -20.59 0.29 6.90
C GLU A 538 -21.84 0.79 7.68
N LYS A 539 -21.81 2.05 8.13
CA LYS A 539 -22.93 2.65 8.87
C LYS A 539 -24.18 2.72 8.00
N VAL A 540 -25.29 2.23 8.54
CA VAL A 540 -26.63 2.30 7.96
C VAL A 540 -27.54 3.14 8.85
N VAL A 541 -28.27 4.08 8.24
CA VAL A 541 -29.35 4.85 8.89
C VAL A 541 -30.68 4.26 8.43
N LEU A 542 -31.50 3.81 9.38
CA LEU A 542 -32.79 3.20 9.10
C LEU A 542 -33.89 4.27 8.98
N GLY A 543 -34.94 3.97 8.20
CA GLY A 543 -36.12 4.83 8.10
C GLY A 543 -37.06 4.75 9.31
N ASP A 544 -36.87 3.75 10.17
CA ASP A 544 -37.60 3.59 11.42
C ASP A 544 -37.01 4.43 12.54
N THR A 545 -37.90 4.92 13.41
CA THR A 545 -37.54 5.85 14.49
C THR A 545 -37.87 5.32 15.88
N SER A 546 -37.11 5.78 16.87
CA SER A 546 -37.31 5.49 18.29
C SER A 546 -36.98 6.69 19.17
N GLU A 547 -37.69 6.83 20.28
CA GLU A 547 -37.37 7.76 21.39
C GLU A 547 -36.45 7.11 22.44
N GLN A 548 -36.11 5.83 22.29
CA GLN A 548 -35.30 5.05 23.23
C GLN A 548 -34.15 4.36 22.49
N ALA A 549 -33.25 3.74 23.24
CA ALA A 549 -32.19 2.92 22.67
C ALA A 549 -32.76 1.69 21.93
N PRO A 550 -32.14 1.25 20.81
CA PRO A 550 -32.45 -0.06 20.22
C PRO A 550 -31.78 -1.21 20.99
N ALA A 551 -32.25 -2.43 20.75
CA ALA A 551 -31.67 -3.69 21.19
C ALA A 551 -31.20 -4.51 20.00
N LEU A 552 -30.10 -5.26 20.16
CA LEU A 552 -29.48 -6.03 19.08
C LEU A 552 -29.14 -7.45 19.54
N ALA A 553 -29.39 -8.46 18.70
CA ALA A 553 -28.92 -9.82 18.94
C ALA A 553 -28.63 -10.56 17.64
N SER A 554 -27.58 -11.40 17.64
CA SER A 554 -27.33 -12.37 16.58
C SER A 554 -27.99 -13.70 16.93
N HIS A 555 -28.76 -14.26 16.00
CA HIS A 555 -29.46 -15.53 16.20
C HIS A 555 -29.55 -16.31 14.89
N ASN A 556 -29.06 -17.55 14.88
CA ASN A 556 -29.11 -18.48 13.75
C ASN A 556 -28.70 -17.85 12.40
N GLY A 557 -27.56 -17.15 12.39
CA GLY A 557 -26.99 -16.53 11.19
C GLY A 557 -27.66 -15.21 10.74
N ARG A 558 -28.61 -14.68 11.52
CA ARG A 558 -29.29 -13.40 11.26
C ARG A 558 -29.08 -12.40 12.38
N LEU A 559 -29.10 -11.12 12.04
CA LEU A 559 -29.00 -10.02 13.00
C LEU A 559 -30.38 -9.44 13.25
N PHE A 560 -30.83 -9.38 14.50
CA PHE A 560 -32.15 -8.89 14.91
C PHE A 560 -32.04 -7.56 15.64
N LEU A 561 -32.88 -6.60 15.24
CA LEU A 561 -32.97 -5.27 15.83
C LEU A 561 -34.37 -5.06 16.43
N GLY A 562 -34.43 -4.79 17.73
CA GLY A 562 -35.68 -4.51 18.46
C GLY A 562 -35.70 -3.08 19.00
N TRP A 563 -36.86 -2.42 19.00
CA TRP A 563 -36.96 -1.04 19.49
C TRP A 563 -38.38 -0.66 19.92
N LYS A 564 -38.49 0.40 20.75
CA LYS A 564 -39.75 1.09 21.03
C LYS A 564 -40.06 2.06 19.89
N GLY A 565 -41.25 1.98 19.29
CA GLY A 565 -41.66 2.94 18.27
C GLY A 565 -41.79 4.36 18.80
N ALA A 566 -41.37 5.34 18.02
CA ALA A 566 -41.63 6.76 18.30
C ALA A 566 -43.14 7.04 18.23
N GLY A 567 -43.69 7.74 19.24
CA GLY A 567 -45.08 8.19 19.28
C GLY A 567 -46.16 7.12 19.51
N ASN A 568 -45.84 5.82 19.57
CA ASN A 568 -46.83 4.75 19.80
C ASN A 568 -46.48 3.75 20.91
N ASP A 569 -45.31 3.86 21.53
CA ASP A 569 -44.79 2.99 22.60
C ASP A 569 -44.79 1.47 22.30
N ASN A 570 -45.13 1.06 21.08
CA ASN A 570 -45.19 -0.34 20.67
C ASN A 570 -43.78 -0.89 20.51
N LEU A 571 -43.61 -2.15 20.85
CA LEU A 571 -42.38 -2.88 20.58
C LEU A 571 -42.35 -3.34 19.12
N ASN A 572 -41.20 -3.19 18.49
CA ASN A 572 -40.96 -3.59 17.11
C ASN A 572 -39.75 -4.52 17.03
N LEU A 573 -39.73 -5.38 16.02
CA LEU A 573 -38.61 -6.26 15.72
C LEU A 573 -38.45 -6.39 14.21
N MET A 574 -37.20 -6.37 13.75
CA MET A 574 -36.82 -6.62 12.35
C MET A 574 -35.54 -7.45 12.31
N PHE A 575 -35.16 -7.95 11.14
CA PHE A 575 -33.94 -8.73 10.97
C PHE A 575 -33.18 -8.39 9.69
N SER A 576 -31.90 -8.74 9.67
CA SER A 576 -30.99 -8.64 8.52
C SER A 576 -30.42 -10.02 8.19
N ASP A 577 -30.40 -10.34 6.89
CA ASP A 577 -29.76 -11.53 6.31
C ASP A 577 -28.37 -11.23 5.71
N ASP A 578 -28.01 -9.95 5.59
CA ASP A 578 -26.83 -9.45 4.88
C ASP A 578 -25.86 -8.70 5.81
N ASN A 579 -25.73 -9.20 7.04
CA ASN A 579 -24.80 -8.70 8.05
C ASN A 579 -25.02 -7.23 8.45
N GLY A 580 -26.28 -6.77 8.45
CA GLY A 580 -26.67 -5.42 8.86
C GLY A 580 -26.64 -4.37 7.75
N ALA A 581 -26.41 -4.76 6.49
CA ALA A 581 -26.46 -3.83 5.36
C ALA A 581 -27.90 -3.39 5.06
N THR A 582 -28.87 -4.31 5.17
CA THR A 582 -30.30 -4.02 5.09
C THR A 582 -31.07 -4.73 6.19
N PHE A 583 -32.15 -4.10 6.65
CA PHE A 583 -33.07 -4.71 7.61
C PHE A 583 -34.48 -4.77 7.03
N LYS A 584 -35.16 -5.90 7.24
CA LYS A 584 -36.47 -6.22 6.67
C LYS A 584 -37.33 -7.04 7.63
N GLY A 585 -38.55 -7.36 7.19
CA GLY A 585 -39.47 -8.22 7.95
C GLY A 585 -39.92 -7.60 9.27
N LYS A 586 -40.08 -6.26 9.32
CA LYS A 586 -40.56 -5.55 10.50
C LYS A 586 -41.92 -6.10 10.94
N ILE A 587 -42.01 -6.43 12.22
CA ILE A 587 -43.27 -6.67 12.93
C ILE A 587 -43.41 -5.66 14.07
N THR A 588 -44.65 -5.27 14.36
CA THR A 588 -45.01 -4.42 15.49
C THR A 588 -45.92 -5.21 16.41
N PHE A 589 -45.52 -5.39 17.66
CA PHE A 589 -46.29 -6.13 18.66
C PHE A 589 -47.32 -5.20 19.33
N SER A 590 -48.39 -5.79 19.89
CA SER A 590 -49.37 -5.06 20.71
C SER A 590 -48.85 -4.75 22.12
N ASP A 591 -47.76 -5.39 22.53
CA ASP A 591 -47.05 -5.08 23.77
C ASP A 591 -46.35 -3.72 23.69
N THR A 592 -46.45 -2.96 24.78
CA THR A 592 -45.94 -1.59 24.86
C THR A 592 -44.97 -1.42 26.03
N SER A 593 -44.03 -0.48 25.89
CA SER A 593 -43.06 -0.11 26.92
C SER A 593 -42.72 1.38 26.83
N TYR A 594 -42.35 2.01 27.94
CA TYR A 594 -41.71 3.34 27.93
C TYR A 594 -40.20 3.28 27.66
N HIS A 595 -39.61 2.08 27.70
CA HIS A 595 -38.16 1.88 27.65
C HIS A 595 -37.75 0.98 26.48
N ALA A 596 -36.45 0.89 26.24
CA ALA A 596 -35.88 -0.05 25.29
C ALA A 596 -36.20 -1.51 25.67
N PRO A 597 -36.42 -2.41 24.69
CA PRO A 597 -36.42 -3.84 24.96
C PRO A 597 -34.99 -4.38 25.17
N ALA A 598 -34.87 -5.66 25.52
CA ALA A 598 -33.64 -6.44 25.47
C ALA A 598 -33.81 -7.71 24.64
N LEU A 599 -32.76 -8.12 23.93
CA LEU A 599 -32.73 -9.31 23.08
C LEU A 599 -31.59 -10.24 23.49
N ALA A 600 -31.83 -11.55 23.49
CA ALA A 600 -30.77 -12.54 23.63
C ALA A 600 -31.09 -13.82 22.84
N SER A 601 -30.07 -14.39 22.21
CA SER A 601 -30.12 -15.76 21.68
C SER A 601 -29.76 -16.74 22.79
N HIS A 602 -30.64 -17.71 23.05
CA HIS A 602 -30.47 -18.68 24.13
C HIS A 602 -31.03 -20.04 23.71
N ASN A 603 -30.19 -21.09 23.80
CA ASN A 603 -30.57 -22.48 23.51
C ASN A 603 -31.40 -22.66 22.22
N GLY A 604 -30.95 -22.04 21.12
CA GLY A 604 -31.58 -22.16 19.81
C GLY A 604 -32.87 -21.35 19.63
N ARG A 605 -33.22 -20.46 20.56
CA ARG A 605 -34.35 -19.53 20.44
C ARG A 605 -33.91 -18.07 20.66
N LEU A 606 -34.61 -17.14 20.04
CA LEU A 606 -34.47 -15.70 20.29
C LEU A 606 -35.48 -15.29 21.37
N PHE A 607 -35.03 -14.53 22.37
CA PHE A 607 -35.85 -14.02 23.45
C PHE A 607 -35.92 -12.49 23.40
N LEU A 608 -37.10 -11.97 23.76
CA LEU A 608 -37.39 -10.54 23.94
C LEU A 608 -37.78 -10.32 25.40
N ALA A 609 -37.17 -9.34 26.06
CA ALA A 609 -37.55 -8.89 27.39
C ALA A 609 -37.88 -7.39 27.38
N TRP A 610 -38.87 -6.98 28.17
CA TRP A 610 -39.27 -5.57 28.27
C TRP A 610 -39.96 -5.24 29.60
N THR A 611 -40.00 -3.96 29.91
CA THR A 611 -40.74 -3.41 31.05
C THR A 611 -42.13 -2.97 30.58
N GLY A 612 -43.18 -3.51 31.17
CA GLY A 612 -44.57 -3.24 30.77
C GLY A 612 -44.97 -1.79 30.98
N ARG A 613 -45.69 -1.21 30.00
CA ARG A 613 -46.22 0.14 30.12
C ARG A 613 -47.34 0.19 31.18
N GLY A 614 -47.20 1.09 32.15
CA GLY A 614 -48.24 1.38 33.15
C GLY A 614 -48.17 0.52 34.42
N ASP A 615 -47.79 -0.75 34.32
CA ASP A 615 -47.59 -1.63 35.47
C ASP A 615 -46.12 -1.74 35.92
N GLY A 616 -45.17 -1.44 35.03
CA GLY A 616 -43.73 -1.55 35.29
C GLY A 616 -43.23 -2.98 35.42
N ASN A 617 -44.06 -4.00 35.15
CA ASN A 617 -43.71 -5.40 35.33
C ASN A 617 -42.65 -5.84 34.31
N LEU A 618 -41.73 -6.70 34.72
CA LEU A 618 -40.78 -7.33 33.80
C LEU A 618 -41.46 -8.45 33.02
N ASN A 619 -41.28 -8.43 31.70
CA ASN A 619 -41.83 -9.42 30.78
C ASN A 619 -40.69 -10.10 30.02
N VAL A 620 -40.82 -11.40 29.77
CA VAL A 620 -39.92 -12.16 28.89
C VAL A 620 -40.75 -13.07 28.00
N ALA A 621 -40.48 -13.07 26.69
CA ALA A 621 -41.13 -13.96 25.73
C ALA A 621 -40.13 -14.50 24.71
N LYS A 622 -40.49 -15.62 24.08
CA LYS A 622 -39.75 -16.16 22.93
C LYS A 622 -40.28 -15.47 21.67
N VAL A 623 -39.38 -15.18 20.74
CA VAL A 623 -39.75 -14.71 19.41
C VAL A 623 -40.08 -15.94 18.56
N ALA A 624 -41.33 -16.03 18.09
CA ALA A 624 -41.75 -17.06 17.14
C ALA A 624 -41.24 -16.68 15.74
N LEU A 625 -40.45 -17.58 15.15
CA LEU A 625 -39.82 -17.41 13.85
C LEU A 625 -40.29 -18.54 12.93
N PHE A 626 -40.60 -18.22 11.67
CA PHE A 626 -40.89 -19.24 10.67
C PHE A 626 -39.80 -19.26 9.59
N ALA A 627 -39.55 -20.44 9.05
CA ALA A 627 -38.75 -20.66 7.86
C ALA A 627 -39.45 -21.73 7.01
N ASN A 628 -39.69 -21.47 5.73
CA ASN A 628 -40.30 -22.45 4.82
C ASN A 628 -39.27 -23.08 3.88
N THR A 629 -39.64 -24.17 3.23
CA THR A 629 -38.79 -24.87 2.25
C THR A 629 -38.54 -24.08 0.97
N ALA A 630 -39.30 -23.01 0.73
CA ALA A 630 -39.08 -22.07 -0.37
C ALA A 630 -38.02 -21.00 -0.04
N GLY A 631 -37.51 -20.99 1.20
CA GLY A 631 -36.49 -20.06 1.67
C GLY A 631 -37.03 -18.77 2.30
N ASP A 632 -38.35 -18.62 2.44
CA ASP A 632 -38.93 -17.48 3.15
C ASP A 632 -38.65 -17.61 4.65
N PHE A 633 -38.28 -16.50 5.25
CA PHE A 633 -38.01 -16.37 6.68
C PHE A 633 -38.73 -15.13 7.21
N GLY A 634 -39.31 -15.23 8.40
CA GLY A 634 -39.96 -14.08 9.03
C GLY A 634 -40.24 -14.25 10.52
N ILE A 635 -40.78 -13.17 11.10
CA ILE A 635 -41.18 -13.10 12.50
C ILE A 635 -42.71 -13.24 12.56
N GLU A 636 -43.20 -14.21 13.34
CA GLU A 636 -44.64 -14.49 13.47
C GLU A 636 -45.26 -13.72 14.64
N GLY A 637 -44.55 -13.62 15.76
CA GLY A 637 -45.09 -13.04 16.99
C GLY A 637 -44.24 -13.34 18.23
N LEU A 638 -44.86 -13.19 19.39
CA LEU A 638 -44.29 -13.59 20.68
C LEU A 638 -45.03 -14.82 21.21
N GLU A 639 -44.29 -15.79 21.73
CA GLU A 639 -44.85 -17.00 22.36
C GLU A 639 -44.30 -17.21 23.77
N GLY A 640 -45.08 -17.88 24.62
CA GLY A 640 -44.68 -18.23 25.98
C GLY A 640 -44.30 -17.03 26.85
N LYS A 641 -45.03 -15.91 26.72
CA LYS A 641 -44.82 -14.69 27.52
C LYS A 641 -44.97 -14.98 29.02
N VAL A 642 -43.95 -14.65 29.78
CA VAL A 642 -43.92 -14.69 31.25
C VAL A 642 -43.92 -13.26 31.78
N VAL A 643 -44.84 -12.97 32.70
CA VAL A 643 -44.92 -11.70 33.44
C VAL A 643 -44.43 -11.95 34.86
N LEU A 644 -43.39 -11.24 35.28
CA LEU A 644 -42.82 -11.35 36.61
C LEU A 644 -43.47 -10.35 37.56
N GLY A 645 -43.53 -10.67 38.85
CA GLY A 645 -44.01 -9.74 39.88
C GLY A 645 -43.01 -8.65 40.29
N ASP A 646 -41.80 -8.70 39.71
CA ASP A 646 -40.77 -7.68 39.87
C ASP A 646 -40.99 -6.53 38.89
N THR A 647 -40.77 -5.30 39.37
CA THR A 647 -40.99 -4.08 38.58
C THR A 647 -39.71 -3.25 38.39
N SER A 648 -39.69 -2.49 37.30
CA SER A 648 -38.61 -1.60 36.89
C SER A 648 -39.16 -0.31 36.28
N GLU A 649 -38.38 0.75 36.33
CA GLU A 649 -38.62 2.04 35.65
C GLU A 649 -37.58 2.29 34.55
N GLN A 650 -36.94 1.22 34.09
CA GLN A 650 -35.89 1.19 33.08
C GLN A 650 -35.98 -0.12 32.29
N ALA A 651 -35.24 -0.22 31.18
CA ALA A 651 -35.13 -1.45 30.39
C ALA A 651 -34.53 -2.61 31.22
N PRO A 652 -34.94 -3.87 30.96
CA PRO A 652 -34.23 -5.04 31.48
C PRO A 652 -32.95 -5.33 30.70
N ALA A 653 -32.10 -6.20 31.23
CA ALA A 653 -30.94 -6.78 30.57
C ALA A 653 -31.08 -8.30 30.47
N LEU A 654 -30.70 -8.88 29.33
CA LEU A 654 -30.86 -10.32 29.08
C LEU A 654 -29.57 -10.91 28.53
N ALA A 655 -29.11 -12.04 29.07
CA ALA A 655 -27.93 -12.74 28.56
C ALA A 655 -28.05 -14.26 28.69
N SER A 656 -27.55 -14.99 27.69
CA SER A 656 -27.34 -16.43 27.78
C SER A 656 -25.95 -16.72 28.34
N HIS A 657 -25.89 -17.54 29.39
CA HIS A 657 -24.62 -17.94 30.00
C HIS A 657 -24.69 -19.37 30.54
N ASN A 658 -23.77 -20.24 30.09
CA ASN A 658 -23.64 -21.63 30.54
C ASN A 658 -24.98 -22.38 30.61
N GLY A 659 -25.76 -22.29 29.54
CA GLY A 659 -27.05 -22.98 29.37
C GLY A 659 -28.22 -22.38 30.16
N ARG A 660 -28.05 -21.21 30.81
CA ARG A 660 -29.10 -20.49 31.54
C ARG A 660 -29.36 -19.11 30.95
N LEU A 661 -30.60 -18.65 31.08
CA LEU A 661 -31.02 -17.31 30.67
C LEU A 661 -31.04 -16.39 31.89
N PHE A 662 -30.20 -15.37 31.91
CA PHE A 662 -30.11 -14.40 33.00
C PHE A 662 -30.90 -13.13 32.67
N LEU A 663 -31.60 -12.62 33.67
CA LEU A 663 -32.37 -11.37 33.61
C LEU A 663 -31.86 -10.42 34.70
N GLY A 664 -31.39 -9.24 34.31
CA GLY A 664 -30.93 -8.18 35.21
C GLY A 664 -31.78 -6.91 35.07
N TRP A 665 -32.00 -6.17 36.16
CA TRP A 665 -32.81 -4.94 36.13
C TRP A 665 -32.51 -3.98 37.29
N LYS A 666 -32.89 -2.72 37.12
CA LYS A 666 -32.99 -1.72 38.19
C LYS A 666 -34.34 -1.89 38.91
N GLY A 667 -34.33 -2.04 40.23
CA GLY A 667 -35.56 -2.08 41.02
C GLY A 667 -36.33 -0.75 40.99
N ALA A 668 -37.65 -0.81 40.88
CA ALA A 668 -38.51 0.36 41.04
C ALA A 668 -38.45 0.90 42.48
N GLY A 669 -38.32 2.22 42.64
CA GLY A 669 -38.35 2.91 43.94
C GLY A 669 -37.13 2.75 44.86
N ASN A 670 -36.25 1.78 44.63
CA ASN A 670 -35.01 1.60 45.43
C ASN A 670 -33.71 1.76 44.62
N ASP A 671 -33.79 1.75 43.29
CA ASP A 671 -32.65 1.85 42.36
C ASP A 671 -31.58 0.75 42.50
N ASN A 672 -31.83 -0.28 43.31
CA ASN A 672 -30.92 -1.40 43.50
C ASN A 672 -30.86 -2.26 42.23
N LEU A 673 -29.68 -2.78 41.93
CA LEU A 673 -29.51 -3.74 40.86
C LEU A 673 -29.96 -5.13 41.30
N ASN A 674 -30.63 -5.85 40.42
CA ASN A 674 -31.13 -7.20 40.68
C ASN A 674 -30.72 -8.14 39.55
N LEU A 675 -30.57 -9.42 39.88
CA LEU A 675 -30.28 -10.48 38.91
C LEU A 675 -31.05 -11.75 39.29
N MET A 676 -31.62 -12.43 38.29
CA MET A 676 -32.23 -13.75 38.43
C MET A 676 -31.90 -14.59 37.19
N PHE A 677 -32.17 -15.89 37.23
CA PHE A 677 -31.93 -16.78 36.10
C PHE A 677 -33.06 -17.78 35.88
N SER A 678 -33.14 -18.27 34.65
CA SER A 678 -33.97 -19.39 34.23
C SER A 678 -33.09 -20.54 33.75
N ASP A 679 -33.40 -21.76 34.22
CA ASP A 679 -32.80 -23.02 33.75
C ASP A 679 -33.75 -23.86 32.90
N ASP A 680 -34.94 -23.33 32.59
CA ASP A 680 -36.01 -23.98 31.82
C ASP A 680 -36.39 -23.19 30.55
N ASN A 681 -35.42 -22.49 29.96
CA ASN A 681 -35.56 -21.71 28.72
C ASN A 681 -36.64 -20.62 28.82
N GLY A 682 -36.62 -19.85 29.91
CA GLY A 682 -37.46 -18.68 30.15
C GLY A 682 -38.90 -18.99 30.56
N ALA A 683 -39.22 -20.22 30.98
CA ALA A 683 -40.57 -20.55 31.46
C ALA A 683 -40.77 -20.15 32.93
N THR A 684 -39.73 -20.29 33.76
CA THR A 684 -39.68 -19.79 35.14
C THR A 684 -38.35 -19.10 35.43
N PHE A 685 -38.37 -18.12 36.33
CA PHE A 685 -37.17 -17.44 36.80
C PHE A 685 -37.05 -17.56 38.32
N LYS A 686 -35.85 -17.83 38.80
CA LYS A 686 -35.54 -18.10 40.21
C LYS A 686 -34.16 -17.56 40.61
N GLY A 687 -33.82 -17.76 41.88
CA GLY A 687 -32.51 -17.40 42.43
C GLY A 687 -32.24 -15.89 42.39
N LYS A 688 -33.28 -15.08 42.56
CA LYS A 688 -33.17 -13.61 42.61
C LYS A 688 -32.18 -13.20 43.71
N ILE A 689 -31.24 -12.34 43.35
CA ILE A 689 -30.39 -11.58 44.27
C ILE A 689 -30.61 -10.08 44.02
N THR A 690 -30.56 -9.31 45.10
CA THR A 690 -30.57 -7.84 45.06
C THR A 690 -29.22 -7.37 45.59
N PHE A 691 -28.48 -6.64 44.78
CA PHE A 691 -27.19 -6.07 45.15
C PHE A 691 -27.38 -4.74 45.89
N SER A 692 -26.39 -4.36 46.70
CA SER A 692 -26.32 -3.04 47.34
C SER A 692 -25.95 -1.91 46.37
N ASP A 693 -25.44 -2.27 45.18
CA ASP A 693 -25.13 -1.33 44.11
C ASP A 693 -26.40 -0.75 43.49
N THR A 694 -26.36 0.54 43.18
CA THR A 694 -27.52 1.29 42.66
C THR A 694 -27.19 2.02 41.36
N SER A 695 -28.21 2.24 40.53
CA SER A 695 -28.13 2.91 39.23
C SER A 695 -29.46 3.60 38.92
N TYR A 696 -29.45 4.77 38.26
CA TYR A 696 -30.68 5.36 37.69
C TYR A 696 -31.11 4.70 36.37
N HIS A 697 -30.22 3.92 35.76
CA HIS A 697 -30.37 3.34 34.44
C HIS A 697 -30.34 1.80 34.47
N ALA A 698 -30.73 1.18 33.36
CA ALA A 698 -30.66 -0.26 33.17
C ALA A 698 -29.20 -0.79 33.32
N PRO A 699 -29.01 -2.01 33.85
CA PRO A 699 -27.73 -2.70 33.75
C PRO A 699 -27.49 -3.29 32.35
N ALA A 700 -26.28 -3.78 32.09
CA ALA A 700 -25.93 -4.61 30.94
C ALA A 700 -25.32 -5.95 31.38
N LEU A 701 -25.58 -7.01 30.62
CA LEU A 701 -25.10 -8.36 30.89
C LEU A 701 -24.39 -8.94 29.66
N ALA A 702 -23.26 -9.61 29.87
CA ALA A 702 -22.61 -10.40 28.81
C ALA A 702 -21.89 -11.62 29.37
N SER A 703 -21.95 -12.72 28.63
CA SER A 703 -21.09 -13.89 28.86
C SER A 703 -19.76 -13.70 28.13
N HIS A 704 -18.65 -13.83 28.83
CA HIS A 704 -17.30 -13.63 28.31
C HIS A 704 -16.31 -14.60 28.95
N ASN A 705 -15.55 -15.35 28.14
CA ASN A 705 -14.52 -16.30 28.59
C ASN A 705 -14.98 -17.21 29.76
N GLY A 706 -16.18 -17.78 29.63
CA GLY A 706 -16.77 -18.69 30.62
C GLY A 706 -17.29 -18.02 31.89
N ARG A 707 -17.39 -16.68 31.93
CA ARG A 707 -17.86 -15.90 33.09
C ARG A 707 -18.99 -14.96 32.68
N LEU A 708 -19.91 -14.67 33.60
CA LEU A 708 -20.96 -13.68 33.41
C LEU A 708 -20.50 -12.34 33.99
N PHE A 709 -20.68 -11.26 33.25
CA PHE A 709 -20.36 -9.89 33.67
C PHE A 709 -21.61 -9.03 33.73
N LEU A 710 -21.60 -8.11 34.69
CA LEU A 710 -22.60 -7.07 34.90
C LEU A 710 -21.92 -5.71 34.78
N ALA A 711 -22.49 -4.80 33.98
CA ALA A 711 -22.07 -3.40 33.93
C ALA A 711 -23.23 -2.46 34.24
N TRP A 712 -22.93 -1.32 34.85
CA TRP A 712 -23.94 -0.31 35.21
C TRP A 712 -23.32 1.09 35.36
N THR A 713 -24.19 2.09 35.34
CA THR A 713 -23.84 3.48 35.63
C THR A 713 -24.15 3.78 37.09
N GLY A 714 -23.15 4.23 37.86
CA GLY A 714 -23.28 4.49 39.28
C GLY A 714 -24.27 5.60 39.59
N ARG A 715 -25.10 5.38 40.62
CA ARG A 715 -26.04 6.40 41.08
C ARG A 715 -25.28 7.55 41.77
N GLY A 716 -25.50 8.77 41.27
CA GLY A 716 -25.01 10.02 41.89
C GLY A 716 -23.63 10.46 41.44
N ASP A 717 -22.75 9.55 41.06
CA ASP A 717 -21.43 9.86 40.46
C ASP A 717 -21.41 9.71 38.93
N GLY A 718 -22.33 8.93 38.35
CA GLY A 718 -22.38 8.65 36.92
C GLY A 718 -21.27 7.74 36.43
N ASN A 719 -20.43 7.20 37.32
CA ASN A 719 -19.26 6.40 36.94
C ASN A 719 -19.69 5.07 36.32
N LEU A 720 -18.96 4.61 35.30
CA LEU A 720 -19.17 3.27 34.75
C LEU A 720 -18.57 2.23 35.69
N ASN A 721 -19.34 1.18 35.94
CA ASN A 721 -18.95 0.06 36.80
C ASN A 721 -19.04 -1.24 36.01
N VAL A 722 -18.10 -2.15 36.24
CA VAL A 722 -18.13 -3.52 35.71
C VAL A 722 -17.76 -4.49 36.82
N ALA A 723 -18.48 -5.59 36.96
CA ALA A 723 -18.13 -6.66 37.88
C ALA A 723 -18.43 -8.03 37.28
N LYS A 724 -17.69 -9.04 37.72
CA LYS A 724 -18.01 -10.43 37.45
C LYS A 724 -19.12 -10.87 38.39
N VAL A 725 -20.09 -11.61 37.86
CA VAL A 725 -21.12 -12.26 38.68
C VAL A 725 -20.54 -13.55 39.26
N ALA A 726 -20.49 -13.62 40.59
CA ALA A 726 -20.09 -14.82 41.32
C ALA A 726 -21.24 -15.83 41.28
N LEU A 727 -20.97 -17.00 40.71
CA LEU A 727 -21.93 -18.09 40.53
C LEU A 727 -21.42 -19.34 41.22
N PHE A 728 -22.30 -20.06 41.92
CA PHE A 728 -21.98 -21.37 42.48
C PHE A 728 -22.72 -22.48 41.75
N ALA A 729 -22.07 -23.64 41.68
CA ALA A 729 -22.68 -24.90 41.29
C ALA A 729 -22.17 -25.99 42.24
N ASN A 730 -23.06 -26.79 42.82
CA ASN A 730 -22.68 -27.90 43.67
C ASN A 730 -22.89 -29.26 42.97
N THR A 731 -22.23 -30.30 43.49
CA THR A 731 -22.31 -31.68 42.97
C THR A 731 -23.70 -32.30 43.10
N ALA A 732 -24.58 -31.72 43.91
CA ALA A 732 -25.98 -32.10 44.05
C ALA A 732 -26.91 -31.38 43.03
N GLY A 733 -26.36 -30.62 42.08
CA GLY A 733 -27.12 -29.93 41.02
C GLY A 733 -27.69 -28.57 41.42
N GLY A 734 -27.41 -28.07 42.62
CA GLY A 734 -27.77 -26.73 43.06
C GLY A 734 -26.95 -25.67 42.32
N PHE A 735 -27.62 -24.61 41.84
CA PHE A 735 -27.02 -23.48 41.15
C PHE A 735 -27.61 -22.17 41.68
N GLY A 736 -26.78 -21.13 41.83
CA GLY A 736 -27.26 -19.82 42.24
C GLY A 736 -26.24 -18.70 42.05
N ILE A 737 -26.69 -17.49 42.38
CA ILE A 737 -25.90 -16.26 42.33
C ILE A 737 -25.45 -15.91 43.75
N GLU A 738 -24.15 -15.72 43.97
CA GLU A 738 -23.59 -15.39 45.29
C GLU A 738 -23.44 -13.88 45.49
N GLY A 739 -23.07 -13.15 44.43
CA GLY A 739 -22.73 -11.74 44.54
C GLY A 739 -22.01 -11.21 43.31
N LEU A 740 -21.32 -10.08 43.50
CA LEU A 740 -20.41 -9.49 42.52
C LEU A 740 -18.98 -9.59 43.05
N GLU A 741 -18.05 -9.96 42.17
CA GLU A 741 -16.62 -10.05 42.48
C GLU A 741 -15.80 -9.24 41.47
N GLY A 742 -14.63 -8.76 41.90
CA GLY A 742 -13.73 -7.99 41.04
C GLY A 742 -14.37 -6.72 40.47
N LYS A 743 -15.21 -6.02 41.26
CA LYS A 743 -15.85 -4.77 40.83
C LYS A 743 -14.78 -3.72 40.48
N VAL A 744 -14.91 -3.16 39.29
CA VAL A 744 -14.10 -2.05 38.78
C VAL A 744 -14.98 -0.82 38.63
N VAL A 745 -14.50 0.32 39.13
CA VAL A 745 -15.08 1.65 38.92
C VAL A 745 -14.17 2.39 37.95
N LEU A 746 -14.70 2.79 36.80
CA LEU A 746 -13.99 3.56 35.79
C LEU A 746 -14.12 5.06 36.10
N GLY A 747 -13.12 5.84 35.70
CA GLY A 747 -13.21 7.31 35.74
C GLY A 747 -14.07 7.92 34.63
N ASP A 748 -14.59 7.07 33.73
CA ASP A 748 -15.52 7.45 32.68
C ASP A 748 -16.95 7.50 33.21
N THR A 749 -17.68 8.54 32.81
CA THR A 749 -19.05 8.79 33.27
C THR A 749 -20.07 8.75 32.13
N SER A 750 -21.30 8.36 32.46
CA SER A 750 -22.44 8.31 31.54
C SER A 750 -23.71 8.80 32.24
N GLU A 751 -24.65 9.35 31.46
CA GLU A 751 -26.01 9.70 31.89
C GLU A 751 -27.06 8.71 31.35
N GLN A 752 -26.59 7.54 30.90
CA GLN A 752 -27.37 6.47 30.29
C GLN A 752 -26.79 5.10 30.67
N ALA A 753 -27.53 4.03 30.39
CA ALA A 753 -27.07 2.65 30.59
C ALA A 753 -25.86 2.32 29.69
N PRO A 754 -24.88 1.52 30.18
CA PRO A 754 -23.84 0.97 29.33
C PRO A 754 -24.35 -0.22 28.51
N ALA A 755 -23.52 -0.72 27.59
CA ALA A 755 -23.71 -1.98 26.87
C ALA A 755 -22.49 -2.89 27.02
N LEU A 756 -22.71 -4.21 26.98
CA LEU A 756 -21.64 -5.21 27.00
C LEU A 756 -21.78 -6.21 25.85
N ALA A 757 -20.65 -6.61 25.27
CA ALA A 757 -20.58 -7.74 24.35
C ALA A 757 -19.21 -8.43 24.42
N SER A 758 -19.16 -9.74 24.15
CA SER A 758 -17.91 -10.50 24.08
C SER A 758 -17.56 -10.82 22.63
N HIS A 759 -16.39 -10.40 22.17
CA HIS A 759 -15.90 -10.63 20.81
C HIS A 759 -14.39 -10.92 20.83
N ASN A 760 -13.93 -11.94 20.09
CA ASN A 760 -12.51 -12.33 19.94
C ASN A 760 -11.71 -12.34 21.26
N GLY A 761 -12.27 -12.95 22.31
CA GLY A 761 -11.60 -13.06 23.60
C GLY A 761 -11.43 -11.71 24.34
N ARG A 762 -12.16 -10.67 23.94
CA ARG A 762 -12.29 -9.37 24.62
C ARG A 762 -13.74 -9.10 25.04
N LEU A 763 -13.92 -8.51 26.21
CA LEU A 763 -15.17 -7.92 26.68
C LEU A 763 -15.17 -6.45 26.28
N PHE A 764 -16.20 -6.03 25.55
CA PHE A 764 -16.41 -4.66 25.11
C PHE A 764 -17.45 -3.99 26.01
N LEU A 765 -17.14 -2.77 26.44
CA LEU A 765 -18.02 -1.85 27.15
C LEU A 765 -18.30 -0.66 26.23
N GLY A 766 -19.58 -0.40 25.95
CA GLY A 766 -20.00 0.77 25.19
C GLY A 766 -20.87 1.71 26.02
N TRP A 767 -20.70 3.03 25.84
CA TRP A 767 -21.51 4.02 26.55
C TRP A 767 -21.65 5.33 25.78
N LYS A 768 -22.62 6.14 26.22
CA LYS A 768 -22.77 7.54 25.85
C LYS A 768 -21.91 8.41 26.78
N GLY A 769 -21.08 9.29 26.22
CA GLY A 769 -20.29 10.23 27.00
C GLY A 769 -21.17 11.26 27.74
N ALA A 770 -20.87 11.48 29.02
CA ALA A 770 -21.52 12.56 29.79
C ALA A 770 -21.16 13.94 29.21
N GLY A 771 -22.16 14.80 29.01
CA GLY A 771 -21.99 16.18 28.56
C GLY A 771 -21.67 16.41 27.07
N ASN A 772 -21.37 15.37 26.28
CA ASN A 772 -21.01 15.52 24.85
C ASN A 772 -21.77 14.62 23.87
N ASP A 773 -22.62 13.71 24.36
CA ASP A 773 -23.39 12.75 23.56
C ASP A 773 -22.57 11.75 22.72
N ASN A 774 -21.23 11.78 22.75
CA ASN A 774 -20.41 10.93 21.89
C ASN A 774 -20.60 9.44 22.23
N LEU A 775 -20.52 8.60 21.21
CA LEU A 775 -20.40 7.15 21.39
C LEU A 775 -18.98 6.81 21.82
N ASN A 776 -18.87 5.95 22.83
CA ASN A 776 -17.60 5.49 23.36
C ASN A 776 -17.57 3.96 23.41
N LEU A 777 -16.42 3.37 23.12
CA LEU A 777 -16.15 1.95 23.34
C LEU A 777 -14.82 1.77 24.06
N MET A 778 -14.77 0.78 24.94
CA MET A 778 -13.56 0.28 25.57
C MET A 778 -13.56 -1.24 25.57
N SER A 779 -12.39 -1.87 25.56
CA SER A 779 -12.27 -3.33 25.64
C SER A 779 -11.29 -3.82 26.71
N SER A 780 -11.51 -5.02 27.25
CA SER A 780 -10.56 -5.72 28.13
C SER A 780 -10.57 -7.23 27.87
N ARG A 781 -9.42 -7.92 27.98
CA ARG A 781 -9.35 -9.39 27.84
C ARG A 781 -9.82 -10.15 29.10
N ASP A 782 -9.71 -9.51 30.25
CA ASP A 782 -10.02 -10.07 31.58
C ASP A 782 -11.25 -9.43 32.24
N GLY A 783 -11.89 -8.47 31.56
CA GLY A 783 -13.01 -7.68 32.08
C GLY A 783 -12.66 -6.67 33.17
N HIS A 784 -11.37 -6.40 33.45
CA HIS A 784 -10.94 -5.43 34.47
C HIS A 784 -10.82 -4.01 33.93
N PHE A 785 -10.67 -3.80 32.61
CA PHE A 785 -10.60 -2.47 31.98
C PHE A 785 -9.52 -1.54 32.60
N GLN A 786 -8.49 -2.10 33.22
CA GLN A 786 -7.33 -1.37 33.73
C GLN A 786 -6.14 -1.63 32.82
N MET A 787 -5.44 -0.57 32.41
CA MET A 787 -4.33 -0.67 31.49
C MET A 787 -3.09 -0.04 32.10
N GLY A 788 -2.04 -0.83 32.25
CA GLY A 788 -0.70 -0.31 32.51
C GLY A 788 -0.15 0.37 31.25
N PRO A 789 0.87 1.22 31.39
CA PRO A 789 1.40 1.96 30.25
C PRO A 789 2.25 1.09 29.31
N TRP A 790 2.75 -0.06 29.77
CA TRP A 790 3.64 -0.94 28.99
C TRP A 790 2.89 -2.05 28.25
N TYR A 791 3.31 -2.27 27.01
CA TYR A 791 2.89 -3.36 26.13
C TYR A 791 4.14 -4.07 25.60
N PHE A 792 4.19 -5.40 25.77
CA PHE A 792 5.30 -6.22 25.30
C PHE A 792 4.80 -7.29 24.33
N ILE A 793 5.49 -7.46 23.20
CA ILE A 793 5.07 -8.35 22.10
C ILE A 793 6.26 -9.19 21.64
N ASP A 794 6.06 -10.49 21.45
CA ASP A 794 7.08 -11.45 20.99
C ASP A 794 6.65 -12.31 19.79
N ARG A 795 5.38 -12.22 19.37
CA ARG A 795 4.80 -13.09 18.34
C ARG A 795 5.09 -12.68 16.89
N LEU A 796 5.77 -11.55 16.67
CA LEU A 796 6.01 -10.98 15.33
C LEU A 796 7.31 -11.44 14.67
N GLY A 797 8.08 -12.32 15.34
CA GLY A 797 9.43 -12.69 14.91
C GLY A 797 10.52 -11.78 15.46
N PHE A 798 10.14 -10.68 16.11
CA PHE A 798 10.98 -9.71 16.82
C PHE A 798 10.29 -9.28 18.13
N TYR A 799 11.01 -8.58 18.99
CA TYR A 799 10.48 -8.05 20.25
C TYR A 799 10.03 -6.60 20.10
N VAL A 800 8.93 -6.27 20.76
CA VAL A 800 8.41 -4.90 20.84
C VAL A 800 8.14 -4.54 22.29
N ALA A 801 8.58 -3.35 22.69
CA ALA A 801 8.14 -2.66 23.89
C ALA A 801 7.48 -1.35 23.48
N ALA A 802 6.21 -1.16 23.84
CA ALA A 802 5.49 0.09 23.64
C ALA A 802 5.09 0.67 25.01
N TYR A 803 5.26 1.97 25.17
CA TYR A 803 4.81 2.70 26.35
C TYR A 803 3.79 3.75 25.92
N ARG A 804 2.60 3.72 26.49
CA ARG A 804 1.49 4.61 26.13
C ARG A 804 0.84 5.20 27.37
N THR A 805 0.64 6.51 27.36
CA THR A 805 -0.04 7.23 28.44
C THR A 805 -0.99 8.28 27.87
N PRO A 806 -2.10 8.61 28.56
CA PRO A 806 -2.79 9.87 28.30
C PRO A 806 -1.86 11.05 28.64
N PRO A 807 -2.03 12.22 28.01
CA PRO A 807 -1.21 13.38 28.35
C PRO A 807 -1.49 13.84 29.80
N THR A 808 -0.52 14.52 30.41
CA THR A 808 -0.65 15.04 31.79
C THR A 808 -1.80 16.05 31.94
N GLN A 809 -2.03 16.92 30.94
CA GLN A 809 -3.02 18.00 30.96
C GLN A 809 -3.82 18.07 29.63
N PRO A 810 -4.68 17.07 29.34
CA PRO A 810 -5.44 17.02 28.08
C PRO A 810 -6.34 18.25 27.90
N ASP A 811 -6.92 18.77 28.99
CA ASP A 811 -7.88 19.88 28.95
C ASP A 811 -7.25 21.24 28.60
N GLN A 812 -5.92 21.34 28.60
CA GLN A 812 -5.20 22.55 28.20
C GLN A 812 -4.83 22.58 26.71
N LEU A 813 -5.09 21.48 25.98
CA LEU A 813 -4.78 21.38 24.56
C LEU A 813 -5.96 21.93 23.74
N ASP A 814 -5.65 22.67 22.68
CA ASP A 814 -6.64 23.20 21.74
C ASP A 814 -7.24 22.10 20.85
N THR A 815 -6.54 20.97 20.71
CA THR A 815 -6.97 19.80 19.96
C THR A 815 -6.91 18.55 20.84
N PRO A 816 -7.94 17.68 20.86
CA PRO A 816 -7.94 16.47 21.68
C PRO A 816 -6.78 15.53 21.34
N LEU A 817 -6.01 15.14 22.36
CA LEU A 817 -4.89 14.21 22.27
C LEU A 817 -5.22 12.93 23.03
N GLU A 818 -5.32 11.80 22.33
CA GLU A 818 -5.72 10.54 22.96
C GLU A 818 -4.58 9.93 23.78
N SER A 819 -3.36 9.99 23.26
CA SER A 819 -2.18 9.47 23.97
C SER A 819 -0.87 10.07 23.48
N LEU A 820 0.15 9.93 24.32
CA LEU A 820 1.56 10.10 23.99
C LEU A 820 2.28 8.79 24.28
N GLY A 821 3.27 8.45 23.47
CA GLY A 821 3.97 7.20 23.66
C GLY A 821 5.31 7.08 22.95
N LEU A 822 5.95 5.95 23.21
CA LEU A 822 7.14 5.45 22.53
C LEU A 822 6.96 3.98 22.16
N LEU A 823 7.80 3.54 21.23
CA LEU A 823 7.89 2.20 20.69
C LEU A 823 9.36 1.87 20.51
N TYR A 824 9.76 0.67 20.94
CA TYR A 824 11.07 0.10 20.66
C TYR A 824 10.89 -1.31 20.11
N ALA A 825 11.43 -1.56 18.93
CA ALA A 825 11.42 -2.84 18.23
C ALA A 825 12.86 -3.36 18.04
N MET A 826 13.08 -4.63 18.32
CA MET A 826 14.40 -5.27 18.33
C MET A 826 14.33 -6.70 17.78
N GLU A 827 15.29 -7.11 16.95
CA GLU A 827 15.43 -8.52 16.55
C GLU A 827 15.68 -9.43 17.77
N LYS A 828 15.20 -10.67 17.74
CA LYS A 828 15.23 -11.55 18.93
C LYS A 828 16.64 -11.89 19.42
N GLY A 829 17.63 -11.98 18.52
CA GLY A 829 19.03 -12.26 18.88
C GLY A 829 19.20 -13.43 19.87
N ASP A 830 20.21 -13.32 20.74
CA ASP A 830 20.45 -14.27 21.84
C ASP A 830 19.67 -13.94 23.13
N MET A 831 18.99 -12.78 23.17
CA MET A 831 18.28 -12.31 24.36
C MET A 831 16.92 -13.01 24.48
N SER A 832 16.56 -13.47 25.68
CA SER A 832 15.22 -14.02 25.91
C SER A 832 14.16 -12.90 25.97
N PHE A 833 12.90 -13.21 25.66
CA PHE A 833 11.83 -12.22 25.77
C PHE A 833 11.63 -11.72 27.22
N GLU A 834 11.82 -12.60 28.20
CA GLU A 834 11.74 -12.23 29.61
C GLU A 834 12.89 -11.30 30.02
N ASP A 835 14.10 -11.52 29.50
CA ASP A 835 15.23 -10.60 29.72
C ASP A 835 15.02 -9.26 29.02
N PHE A 836 14.51 -9.26 27.78
CA PHE A 836 14.14 -8.04 27.06
C PHE A 836 13.15 -7.20 27.89
N LYS A 837 12.08 -7.84 28.38
CA LYS A 837 11.07 -7.18 29.22
C LYS A 837 11.65 -6.69 30.53
N ARG A 838 12.40 -7.53 31.25
CA ARG A 838 13.00 -7.20 32.54
C ARG A 838 13.97 -6.03 32.42
N LEU A 839 14.92 -6.09 31.48
CA LEU A 839 15.90 -5.02 31.24
C LEU A 839 15.23 -3.72 30.80
N THR A 840 14.23 -3.78 29.93
CA THR A 840 13.47 -2.60 29.52
C THR A 840 12.80 -1.92 30.72
N LEU A 841 12.17 -2.69 31.61
CA LEU A 841 11.52 -2.14 32.80
C LEU A 841 12.54 -1.58 33.81
N GLU A 842 13.60 -2.33 34.12
CA GLU A 842 14.64 -1.95 35.09
C GLU A 842 15.38 -0.67 34.68
N ARG A 843 15.65 -0.49 33.39
CA ARG A 843 16.43 0.66 32.88
C ARG A 843 15.59 1.94 32.67
N ASN A 844 14.26 1.84 32.66
CA ASN A 844 13.35 2.95 32.35
C ASN A 844 12.41 3.31 33.52
N THR A 845 12.83 3.08 34.77
CA THR A 845 12.06 3.47 35.97
C THR A 845 11.87 4.98 36.10
N THR A 846 12.59 5.78 35.31
CA THR A 846 12.53 7.25 35.29
C THR A 846 11.43 7.79 34.37
N LEU A 847 10.79 6.96 33.55
CA LEU A 847 9.67 7.42 32.71
C LEU A 847 8.48 7.81 33.59
N PRO A 848 7.84 8.96 33.35
CA PRO A 848 6.71 9.41 34.15
C PRO A 848 5.45 8.58 33.88
N ALA A 849 4.55 8.51 34.85
CA ALA A 849 3.26 7.82 34.70
C ALA A 849 2.37 8.41 33.58
N LYS A 850 2.58 9.68 33.23
CA LYS A 850 1.97 10.37 32.09
C LYS A 850 3.01 11.26 31.43
N PHE A 851 3.06 11.26 30.10
CA PHE A 851 3.89 12.18 29.36
C PHE A 851 3.23 13.56 29.26
N GLU A 852 4.05 14.60 29.38
CA GLU A 852 3.68 15.98 29.06
C GLU A 852 3.84 16.23 27.56
N TYR A 853 2.86 16.94 26.98
CA TYR A 853 2.97 17.49 25.64
C TYR A 853 4.08 18.54 25.63
N GLY A 854 5.10 18.34 24.80
CA GLY A 854 6.32 19.15 24.79
C GLY A 854 7.46 18.65 25.69
N GLY A 855 7.25 17.57 26.44
CA GLY A 855 8.26 17.05 27.36
C GLY A 855 9.46 16.41 26.68
N HIS A 856 10.59 16.40 27.39
CA HIS A 856 11.86 15.78 26.99
C HIS A 856 12.19 14.61 27.93
N TYR A 857 12.56 13.47 27.37
CA TYR A 857 12.80 12.25 28.13
C TYR A 857 13.97 11.45 27.54
N THR A 858 14.45 10.48 28.32
CA THR A 858 15.46 9.52 27.89
C THR A 858 14.89 8.12 27.96
N PHE A 859 15.13 7.32 26.92
CA PHE A 859 14.82 5.91 26.87
C PHE A 859 16.12 5.10 26.79
N HIS A 860 16.21 4.06 27.60
CA HIS A 860 17.31 3.11 27.65
C HIS A 860 16.84 1.77 27.11
N THR A 861 17.41 1.29 26.03
CA THR A 861 16.98 0.04 25.42
C THR A 861 17.45 -1.19 26.22
N ALA A 862 16.89 -2.36 25.90
CA ALA A 862 17.36 -3.63 26.45
C ALA A 862 18.76 -4.04 25.93
N ASP A 863 19.17 -3.53 24.77
CA ASP A 863 20.46 -3.78 24.11
C ASP A 863 21.51 -2.67 24.31
N ASP A 864 21.39 -1.90 25.40
CA ASP A 864 22.38 -0.92 25.88
C ASP A 864 22.59 0.31 24.99
N HIS A 865 21.54 0.71 24.26
CA HIS A 865 21.44 2.00 23.58
C HIS A 865 20.65 3.03 24.40
N ARG A 866 20.92 4.31 24.16
CA ARG A 866 20.19 5.43 24.79
C ARG A 866 19.73 6.46 23.77
N PHE A 867 18.47 6.85 23.91
CA PHE A 867 17.84 7.87 23.07
C PHE A 867 17.28 8.99 23.93
N SER A 868 17.66 10.24 23.61
CA SER A 868 16.94 11.42 24.06
C SER A 868 15.83 11.71 23.06
N PHE A 869 14.61 11.89 23.53
CA PHE A 869 13.46 12.18 22.68
C PHE A 869 12.56 13.26 23.29
N TRP A 870 11.77 13.91 22.44
CA TRP A 870 10.86 14.98 22.85
C TRP A 870 9.55 14.92 22.07
N LEU A 871 8.46 15.20 22.79
CA LEU A 871 7.10 15.01 22.33
C LEU A 871 6.42 16.35 22.02
N HIS A 872 7.07 17.20 21.22
CA HIS A 872 6.58 18.51 20.82
C HIS A 872 6.37 18.60 19.30
N PRO A 873 5.14 18.48 18.76
CA PRO A 873 4.83 18.80 17.37
C PRO A 873 4.73 20.33 17.21
N SER A 874 5.84 20.94 16.77
CA SER A 874 5.98 22.39 16.54
C SER A 874 6.13 22.78 15.08
N LEU A 875 5.97 24.08 14.81
CA LEU A 875 6.48 24.79 13.61
C LEU A 875 7.97 24.52 13.34
N ASP A 876 8.76 24.15 14.35
CA ASP A 876 10.12 23.66 14.16
C ASP A 876 10.10 22.22 13.60
N LYS A 877 9.75 22.12 12.32
CA LYS A 877 9.51 20.86 11.61
C LYS A 877 10.77 20.13 11.15
N TYR A 878 11.91 20.82 11.16
CA TYR A 878 13.19 20.25 10.74
C TYR A 878 14.11 19.84 11.90
N THR A 879 13.76 20.14 13.16
CA THR A 879 14.58 19.67 14.28
C THR A 879 14.37 18.18 14.54
N VAL A 880 15.47 17.47 14.78
CA VAL A 880 15.49 16.02 15.01
C VAL A 880 14.76 15.68 16.31
N ARG A 881 13.88 14.67 16.26
CA ARG A 881 13.01 14.29 17.38
C ARG A 881 13.56 13.18 18.28
N VAL A 882 14.47 12.39 17.75
CA VAL A 882 15.14 11.31 18.48
C VAL A 882 16.64 11.48 18.27
N VAL A 883 17.36 11.77 19.34
CA VAL A 883 18.80 12.00 19.33
C VAL A 883 19.47 10.80 20.01
N PRO A 884 20.24 9.98 19.29
CA PRO A 884 21.03 8.91 19.90
C PRO A 884 22.13 9.53 20.77
N MET A 885 22.22 9.06 22.01
CA MET A 885 23.20 9.57 22.99
C MET A 885 24.53 8.85 22.93
N ASP A 886 24.61 7.75 22.17
CA ASP A 886 25.82 6.95 22.01
C ASP A 886 26.58 7.32 20.72
N GLU A 887 26.05 8.24 19.91
CA GLU A 887 26.73 8.81 18.73
C GLU A 887 27.48 10.09 19.10
N MET A 888 28.69 10.26 18.55
CA MET A 888 29.56 11.40 18.89
C MET A 888 29.07 12.74 18.31
N HIS A 889 28.42 12.70 17.14
CA HIS A 889 27.95 13.88 16.41
C HIS A 889 26.56 13.64 15.75
N PRO A 890 25.50 13.44 16.54
CA PRO A 890 24.17 13.24 15.96
C PRO A 890 23.69 14.52 15.27
N ALA A 891 23.01 14.36 14.13
CA ALA A 891 22.37 15.48 13.45
C ALA A 891 21.35 16.14 14.39
N ALA A 892 21.46 17.46 14.57
CA ALA A 892 20.51 18.23 15.37
C ALA A 892 19.33 18.75 14.52
N ASN A 893 19.53 18.94 13.21
CA ASN A 893 18.55 19.50 12.30
C ASN A 893 18.61 18.80 10.92
N PHE A 894 17.45 18.47 10.35
CA PHE A 894 17.34 17.80 9.06
C PHE A 894 17.81 18.68 7.88
N THR A 895 17.82 20.01 8.02
CA THR A 895 18.26 20.91 6.94
C THR A 895 19.76 20.82 6.63
N THR A 896 20.55 20.19 7.51
CA THR A 896 21.97 19.93 7.27
C THR A 896 22.24 18.59 6.61
N LEU A 897 21.21 17.76 6.39
CA LEU A 897 21.36 16.48 5.73
C LEU A 897 21.60 16.65 4.22
N PRO A 898 22.33 15.73 3.58
CA PRO A 898 22.34 15.62 2.13
C PRO A 898 20.96 15.17 1.60
N LEU A 899 20.82 15.08 0.27
CA LEU A 899 19.60 14.52 -0.35
C LEU A 899 19.19 13.19 0.29
N VAL A 900 20.18 12.33 0.52
CA VAL A 900 20.02 11.05 1.20
C VAL A 900 21.29 10.68 1.95
N GLU A 901 21.13 10.26 3.20
CA GLU A 901 22.15 9.67 4.05
C GLU A 901 21.70 8.25 4.42
N GLY A 902 22.57 7.27 4.23
CA GLY A 902 22.34 5.90 4.68
C GLY A 902 23.33 4.93 4.06
N ASP A 903 23.19 3.66 4.43
CA ASP A 903 24.19 2.63 4.16
C ASP A 903 24.26 2.24 2.67
N TYR A 904 23.09 2.14 2.03
CA TYR A 904 22.97 1.63 0.65
C TYR A 904 22.63 2.66 -0.42
N LEU A 905 22.31 3.89 -0.01
CA LEU A 905 22.00 5.00 -0.91
C LEU A 905 22.45 6.27 -0.21
N ARG A 906 23.33 7.05 -0.85
CA ARG A 906 23.93 8.23 -0.24
C ARG A 906 24.22 9.31 -1.26
N ALA A 907 24.11 10.56 -0.85
CA ALA A 907 24.52 11.73 -1.62
C ALA A 907 25.64 12.47 -0.85
N PRO A 908 26.89 11.96 -0.88
CA PRO A 908 27.98 12.44 0.00
C PRO A 908 28.34 13.92 -0.24
N SER A 909 28.00 14.46 -1.41
CA SER A 909 28.24 15.85 -1.79
C SER A 909 27.04 16.77 -1.54
N GLY A 910 26.03 16.33 -0.79
CA GLY A 910 24.85 17.14 -0.44
C GLY A 910 23.76 17.10 -1.51
N HIS A 911 23.49 18.25 -2.13
CA HIS A 911 22.42 18.47 -3.12
C HIS A 911 22.97 18.88 -4.50
N ASP A 912 24.14 18.36 -4.88
CA ASP A 912 24.82 18.74 -6.13
C ASP A 912 24.49 17.83 -7.32
N GLY A 913 23.78 16.72 -7.08
CA GLY A 913 23.38 15.74 -8.10
C GLY A 913 24.28 14.50 -8.17
N PHE A 914 25.19 14.31 -7.21
CA PHE A 914 26.00 13.10 -7.07
C PHE A 914 25.40 12.12 -6.06
N ILE A 915 25.01 10.92 -6.52
CA ILE A 915 24.38 9.86 -5.71
C ILE A 915 25.14 8.55 -5.92
N GLU A 916 25.37 7.83 -4.83
CA GLU A 916 25.95 6.49 -4.84
C GLU A 916 24.93 5.45 -4.38
N VAL A 917 24.85 4.34 -5.12
CA VAL A 917 24.02 3.17 -4.82
C VAL A 917 24.92 1.98 -4.48
N ARG A 918 24.68 1.35 -3.33
CA ARG A 918 25.40 0.16 -2.85
C ARG A 918 24.41 -0.97 -2.57
N HIS A 919 24.93 -2.17 -2.34
CA HIS A 919 24.14 -3.31 -1.88
C HIS A 919 24.99 -4.23 -1.00
N PRO A 920 24.35 -5.08 -0.17
CA PRO A 920 25.05 -6.11 0.58
C PRO A 920 25.95 -6.96 -0.32
N GLY A 921 27.19 -7.20 0.10
CA GLY A 921 28.17 -7.97 -0.67
C GLY A 921 29.01 -7.18 -1.67
N CYS A 922 28.77 -5.86 -1.86
CA CYS A 922 29.70 -5.02 -2.62
C CYS A 922 29.81 -3.57 -2.13
N GLU A 923 31.05 -3.16 -1.82
CA GLU A 923 31.37 -1.80 -1.37
C GLU A 923 31.69 -0.81 -2.51
N ASN A 924 31.77 -1.27 -3.76
CA ASN A 924 31.96 -0.35 -4.88
C ASN A 924 30.58 0.11 -5.39
N PRO A 925 30.29 1.42 -5.38
CA PRO A 925 28.95 1.90 -5.68
C PRO A 925 28.69 1.95 -7.19
N LEU A 926 27.45 1.71 -7.60
CA LEU A 926 26.90 2.28 -8.83
C LEU A 926 26.82 3.80 -8.60
N VAL A 927 27.42 4.58 -9.50
CA VAL A 927 27.47 6.06 -9.38
C VAL A 927 26.49 6.70 -10.34
N LEU A 928 25.65 7.57 -9.80
CA LEU A 928 24.73 8.42 -10.54
C LEU A 928 25.22 9.87 -10.38
N ASP A 929 25.97 10.37 -11.35
CA ASP A 929 26.55 11.71 -11.33
C ASP A 929 25.86 12.62 -12.35
N PHE A 930 25.02 13.51 -11.84
CA PHE A 930 24.33 14.52 -12.64
C PHE A 930 24.84 15.93 -12.33
N ARG A 931 26.09 16.11 -11.91
CA ARG A 931 26.67 17.45 -11.65
C ARG A 931 26.89 18.25 -12.94
N ASP A 932 27.40 17.58 -13.98
CA ASP A 932 27.50 18.16 -15.33
C ASP A 932 26.13 18.06 -16.03
N LEU A 933 25.56 19.22 -16.34
CA LEU A 933 24.25 19.34 -16.97
C LEU A 933 24.17 18.64 -18.33
N GLU A 934 25.20 18.77 -19.16
CA GLU A 934 25.19 18.27 -20.54
C GLU A 934 25.79 16.87 -20.67
N ARG A 935 26.46 16.39 -19.61
CA ARG A 935 27.14 15.11 -19.58
C ARG A 935 26.83 14.34 -18.27
N PRO A 936 25.56 13.98 -18.02
CA PRO A 936 25.23 13.07 -16.93
C PRO A 936 25.98 11.74 -17.11
N VAL A 937 26.48 11.18 -16.01
CA VAL A 937 27.23 9.93 -15.99
C VAL A 937 26.53 8.94 -15.07
N ARG A 938 26.13 7.81 -15.64
CA ARG A 938 25.76 6.61 -14.89
C ARG A 938 26.90 5.61 -15.02
N GLN A 939 27.72 5.49 -13.98
CA GLN A 939 28.85 4.58 -13.96
C GLN A 939 28.45 3.30 -13.24
N GLU A 940 28.32 2.22 -14.02
CA GLU A 940 28.00 0.89 -13.53
C GLU A 940 29.14 0.29 -12.70
N ASN A 941 28.81 -0.52 -11.69
CA ASN A 941 29.78 -1.18 -10.82
C ASN A 941 30.01 -2.66 -11.17
N ILE A 942 29.50 -3.12 -12.32
CA ILE A 942 29.52 -4.52 -12.78
C ILE A 942 30.92 -5.16 -12.81
N GLY A 943 31.98 -4.40 -13.05
CA GLY A 943 33.36 -4.92 -13.03
C GLY A 943 33.88 -5.18 -11.62
N ASP A 944 33.49 -4.35 -10.66
CA ASP A 944 33.87 -4.45 -9.25
C ASP A 944 32.93 -5.38 -8.47
N CYS A 945 31.67 -5.49 -8.90
CA CYS A 945 30.58 -6.24 -8.30
C CYS A 945 29.90 -7.17 -9.33
N PRO A 946 30.61 -8.15 -9.93
CA PRO A 946 30.06 -8.97 -11.01
C PRO A 946 29.01 -10.00 -10.54
N GLU A 947 29.01 -10.38 -9.26
CA GLU A 947 28.25 -11.52 -8.75
C GLU A 947 26.73 -11.42 -9.01
N PRO A 948 26.03 -10.31 -8.68
CA PRO A 948 24.59 -10.21 -8.94
C PRO A 948 24.24 -10.30 -10.43
N TRP A 949 25.16 -9.90 -11.31
CA TRP A 949 24.98 -9.99 -12.75
C TRP A 949 25.16 -11.43 -13.24
N LEU A 950 26.15 -12.15 -12.70
CA LEU A 950 26.35 -13.58 -12.96
C LEU A 950 25.17 -14.41 -12.49
N GLU A 951 24.64 -14.12 -11.30
CA GLU A 951 23.43 -14.78 -10.80
C GLU A 951 22.22 -14.54 -11.71
N ARG A 952 22.03 -13.32 -12.24
CA ARG A 952 20.99 -13.04 -13.24
C ARG A 952 21.20 -13.85 -14.52
N ALA A 953 22.43 -13.91 -15.03
CA ALA A 953 22.76 -14.69 -16.23
C ALA A 953 22.50 -16.19 -16.02
N HIS A 954 22.86 -16.73 -14.84
CA HIS A 954 22.57 -18.10 -14.46
C HIS A 954 21.07 -18.36 -14.30
N ALA A 955 20.34 -17.46 -13.62
CA ALA A 955 18.90 -17.60 -13.44
C ALA A 955 18.14 -17.59 -14.77
N LEU A 956 18.55 -16.77 -15.74
CA LEU A 956 18.01 -16.79 -17.11
C LEU A 956 18.22 -18.14 -17.81
N PHE A 957 19.38 -18.76 -17.63
CA PHE A 957 19.67 -20.09 -18.17
C PHE A 957 18.75 -21.16 -17.56
N VAL A 958 18.67 -21.21 -16.23
CA VAL A 958 17.80 -22.15 -15.52
C VAL A 958 16.33 -21.93 -15.89
N TYR A 959 15.91 -20.68 -16.02
CA TYR A 959 14.55 -20.35 -16.43
C TYR A 959 14.27 -20.76 -17.89
N ALA A 960 15.25 -20.63 -18.79
CA ALA A 960 15.14 -21.13 -20.16
C ALA A 960 14.96 -22.65 -20.20
N GLN A 961 15.62 -23.42 -19.34
CA GLN A 961 15.38 -24.87 -19.24
C GLN A 961 13.94 -25.19 -18.81
N LEU A 962 13.40 -24.46 -17.84
CA LEU A 962 11.99 -24.59 -17.43
C LEU A 962 11.04 -24.28 -18.59
N LEU A 963 11.29 -23.21 -19.34
CA LEU A 963 10.49 -22.83 -20.51
C LEU A 963 10.55 -23.89 -21.61
N SER A 964 11.72 -24.48 -21.84
CA SER A 964 11.91 -25.58 -22.80
C SER A 964 11.05 -26.79 -22.44
N ASN A 965 11.02 -27.18 -21.16
CA ASN A 965 10.17 -28.28 -20.67
C ASN A 965 8.67 -28.00 -20.84
N LYS A 966 8.28 -26.73 -20.96
CA LYS A 966 6.90 -26.29 -21.24
C LYS A 966 6.63 -26.03 -22.73
N GLY A 967 7.57 -26.31 -23.62
CA GLY A 967 7.42 -26.09 -25.07
C GLY A 967 7.41 -24.62 -25.49
N LYS A 968 7.91 -23.71 -24.65
CA LYS A 968 7.91 -22.25 -24.89
C LYS A 968 9.16 -21.78 -25.65
N HIS A 969 9.33 -22.29 -26.88
CA HIS A 969 10.58 -22.15 -27.64
C HIS A 969 10.99 -20.69 -27.93
N LYS A 970 10.02 -19.79 -28.17
CA LYS A 970 10.31 -18.36 -28.40
C LYS A 970 10.90 -17.74 -27.13
N GLU A 971 10.23 -17.93 -26.00
CA GLU A 971 10.65 -17.36 -24.72
C GLU A 971 12.00 -17.93 -24.25
N VAL A 972 12.32 -19.18 -24.59
CA VAL A 972 13.65 -19.79 -24.40
C VAL A 972 14.74 -18.98 -25.11
N GLN A 973 14.62 -18.78 -26.43
CA GLN A 973 15.65 -18.06 -27.20
C GLN A 973 15.90 -16.67 -26.66
N GLU A 974 14.80 -16.04 -26.31
CA GLU A 974 14.71 -14.65 -25.95
C GLU A 974 15.32 -14.48 -24.53
N ALA A 975 15.21 -15.48 -23.62
CA ALA A 975 15.87 -15.48 -22.30
C ALA A 975 17.39 -15.68 -22.43
N LEU A 976 17.81 -16.55 -23.36
CA LEU A 976 19.22 -16.78 -23.66
C LEU A 976 19.88 -15.55 -24.31
N VAL A 977 19.19 -14.81 -25.17
CA VAL A 977 19.69 -13.54 -25.72
C VAL A 977 19.93 -12.52 -24.60
N GLU A 978 19.03 -12.43 -23.61
CA GLU A 978 19.19 -11.52 -22.48
C GLU A 978 20.40 -11.91 -21.61
N ARG A 979 20.61 -13.20 -21.39
CA ARG A 979 21.78 -13.74 -20.69
C ARG A 979 23.08 -13.31 -21.37
N ILE A 980 23.12 -13.36 -22.69
CA ILE A 980 24.31 -13.05 -23.48
C ILE A 980 24.63 -11.56 -23.43
N LYS A 981 23.61 -10.70 -23.40
CA LYS A 981 23.81 -9.27 -23.19
C LYS A 981 24.50 -8.98 -21.85
N ILE A 982 24.16 -9.71 -20.79
CA ILE A 982 24.84 -9.60 -19.49
C ILE A 982 26.31 -10.01 -19.60
N TYR A 983 26.61 -11.13 -20.26
CA TYR A 983 28.00 -11.55 -20.48
C TYR A 983 28.80 -10.56 -21.34
N GLN A 984 28.18 -9.98 -22.37
CA GLN A 984 28.82 -8.94 -23.19
C GLN A 984 29.17 -7.70 -22.35
N GLN A 985 28.26 -7.25 -21.48
CA GLN A 985 28.52 -6.15 -20.55
C GLN A 985 29.68 -6.47 -19.59
N LEU A 986 29.71 -7.68 -19.02
CA LEU A 986 30.83 -8.14 -18.18
C LEU A 986 32.15 -8.20 -18.94
N ALA A 987 32.11 -8.54 -20.24
CA ALA A 987 33.31 -8.67 -21.06
C ALA A 987 33.92 -7.31 -21.45
N ASP A 988 33.12 -6.25 -21.50
CA ASP A 988 33.57 -4.89 -21.82
C ASP A 988 34.26 -4.18 -20.66
N VAL A 989 34.22 -4.76 -19.46
CA VAL A 989 34.92 -4.28 -18.27
C VAL A 989 36.01 -5.25 -17.84
N ASN A 990 37.03 -4.75 -17.14
CA ASN A 990 38.08 -5.62 -16.60
C ASN A 990 37.56 -6.29 -15.32
N VAL A 991 37.12 -7.55 -15.41
CA VAL A 991 36.68 -8.33 -14.25
C VAL A 991 37.90 -8.83 -13.48
N ALA A 992 38.22 -8.19 -12.34
CA ALA A 992 39.43 -8.49 -11.58
C ALA A 992 39.42 -9.91 -10.97
N GLY A 993 40.56 -10.61 -11.02
CA GLY A 993 40.83 -11.81 -10.20
C GLY A 993 40.11 -13.10 -10.60
N ARG A 994 39.58 -13.24 -11.82
CA ARG A 994 38.93 -14.47 -12.33
C ARG A 994 39.86 -15.31 -13.23
N ASP A 995 39.56 -16.61 -13.37
CA ASP A 995 40.39 -17.56 -14.12
C ASP A 995 40.36 -17.34 -15.66
N LEU A 996 41.31 -17.99 -16.36
CA LEU A 996 41.50 -17.87 -17.81
C LEU A 996 40.30 -18.42 -18.63
N ALA A 997 39.64 -19.49 -18.19
CA ALA A 997 38.46 -20.03 -18.85
C ALA A 997 37.28 -19.07 -18.79
N PHE A 998 37.08 -18.40 -17.65
CA PHE A 998 36.04 -17.38 -17.54
C PHE A 998 36.31 -16.18 -18.45
N ALA A 999 37.56 -15.69 -18.49
CA ALA A 999 37.95 -14.65 -19.43
C ALA A 999 37.68 -15.06 -20.89
N LYS A 1000 37.90 -16.34 -21.22
CA LYS A 1000 37.62 -16.90 -22.56
C LYS A 1000 36.11 -16.96 -22.85
N LEU A 1001 35.26 -17.30 -21.89
CA LEU A 1001 33.79 -17.23 -22.02
C LEU A 1001 33.30 -15.82 -22.30
N LEU A 1002 33.84 -14.83 -21.58
CA LEU A 1002 33.54 -13.42 -21.81
C LEU A 1002 33.93 -12.96 -23.23
N GLN A 1003 35.10 -13.38 -23.71
CA GLN A 1003 35.53 -13.09 -25.08
C GLN A 1003 34.62 -13.75 -26.13
N LEU A 1004 34.18 -14.98 -25.90
CA LEU A 1004 33.26 -15.69 -26.78
C LEU A 1004 31.89 -14.99 -26.85
N ALA A 1005 31.37 -14.52 -25.72
CA ALA A 1005 30.12 -13.77 -25.69
C ALA A 1005 30.17 -12.49 -26.54
N LYS A 1006 31.31 -11.78 -26.59
CA LYS A 1006 31.50 -10.60 -27.45
C LYS A 1006 31.33 -10.89 -28.92
N VAL A 1007 31.72 -12.08 -29.37
CA VAL A 1007 31.60 -12.50 -30.77
C VAL A 1007 30.29 -13.26 -31.06
N GLY A 1008 29.38 -13.32 -30.09
CA GLY A 1008 28.08 -13.99 -30.24
C GLY A 1008 28.12 -15.50 -30.01
N VAL A 1009 29.05 -16.00 -29.19
CA VAL A 1009 29.12 -17.42 -28.80
C VAL A 1009 28.78 -17.56 -27.31
N ASP A 1010 27.77 -18.37 -26.99
CA ASP A 1010 27.34 -18.68 -25.61
C ASP A 1010 27.33 -20.21 -25.41
N PHE A 1011 26.63 -20.75 -24.42
CA PHE A 1011 26.60 -22.18 -24.13
C PHE A 1011 25.28 -22.66 -23.54
N SER A 1012 24.91 -23.93 -23.78
CA SER A 1012 23.63 -24.53 -23.37
C SER A 1012 23.74 -25.46 -22.14
N VAL A 1013 24.93 -25.57 -21.57
CA VAL A 1013 25.27 -26.40 -20.41
C VAL A 1013 25.50 -25.54 -19.15
N LEU A 1014 25.71 -26.17 -17.98
CA LEU A 1014 26.10 -25.43 -16.78
C LEU A 1014 27.48 -24.78 -16.98
N GLU A 1015 27.62 -23.54 -16.48
CA GLU A 1015 28.88 -22.78 -16.63
C GLU A 1015 30.07 -23.50 -15.97
N ALA A 1016 29.84 -24.15 -14.83
CA ALA A 1016 30.87 -24.90 -14.11
C ALA A 1016 31.48 -26.01 -14.97
N ASP A 1017 30.64 -26.80 -15.65
CA ASP A 1017 31.07 -27.88 -16.54
C ASP A 1017 31.88 -27.32 -17.72
N LEU A 1018 31.40 -26.22 -18.31
CA LEU A 1018 32.09 -25.60 -19.44
C LEU A 1018 33.45 -25.01 -19.06
N ARG A 1019 33.56 -24.41 -17.88
CA ARG A 1019 34.84 -23.94 -17.35
C ARG A 1019 35.81 -25.10 -17.13
N GLU A 1020 35.33 -26.23 -16.61
CA GLU A 1020 36.14 -27.45 -16.48
C GLU A 1020 36.65 -27.92 -17.84
N TRP A 1021 35.78 -27.96 -18.86
CA TRP A 1021 36.19 -28.37 -20.20
C TRP A 1021 37.19 -27.39 -20.83
N LEU A 1022 36.98 -26.08 -20.70
CA LEU A 1022 37.89 -25.04 -21.18
C LEU A 1022 39.26 -25.07 -20.49
N ASN A 1023 39.29 -25.39 -19.20
CA ASN A 1023 40.53 -25.53 -18.42
C ASN A 1023 41.22 -26.88 -18.63
N ASN A 1024 40.60 -27.81 -19.39
CA ASN A 1024 41.13 -29.14 -19.64
C ASN A 1024 41.44 -29.40 -21.14
N PRO A 1025 42.43 -28.69 -21.72
CA PRO A 1025 42.77 -28.78 -23.13
C PRO A 1025 43.41 -30.13 -23.53
N GLU A 1026 43.88 -30.93 -22.57
CA GLU A 1026 44.44 -32.26 -22.85
C GLU A 1026 43.34 -33.28 -23.22
N PHE A 1027 42.16 -33.14 -22.63
CA PHE A 1027 41.07 -34.11 -22.76
C PHE A 1027 39.86 -33.59 -23.53
N THR A 1028 39.72 -32.27 -23.73
CA THR A 1028 38.59 -31.68 -24.46
C THR A 1028 39.04 -30.69 -25.54
N PRO A 1029 38.27 -30.53 -26.65
CA PRO A 1029 38.61 -29.58 -27.72
C PRO A 1029 38.12 -28.16 -27.44
N TYR A 1030 37.42 -27.91 -26.31
CA TYR A 1030 36.74 -26.65 -26.04
C TYR A 1030 37.70 -25.46 -26.08
N SER A 1031 38.89 -25.59 -25.51
CA SER A 1031 39.88 -24.50 -25.50
C SER A 1031 40.36 -24.15 -26.92
N ALA A 1032 40.66 -25.17 -27.75
CA ALA A 1032 41.14 -25.03 -29.12
C ALA A 1032 40.07 -24.46 -30.07
N ILE A 1033 38.85 -24.99 -29.99
CA ILE A 1033 37.71 -24.51 -30.78
C ILE A 1033 37.35 -23.07 -30.41
N SER A 1034 37.36 -22.73 -29.11
CA SER A 1034 37.12 -21.37 -28.64
C SER A 1034 38.13 -20.37 -29.20
N GLU A 1035 39.42 -20.72 -29.15
CA GLU A 1035 40.49 -19.91 -29.73
C GLU A 1035 40.34 -19.72 -31.25
N ALA A 1036 39.98 -20.79 -31.96
CA ALA A 1036 39.73 -20.73 -33.39
C ALA A 1036 38.49 -19.87 -33.73
N LEU A 1037 37.40 -19.96 -32.95
CA LEU A 1037 36.21 -19.12 -33.10
C LEU A 1037 36.53 -17.64 -32.87
N LEU A 1038 37.26 -17.31 -31.82
CA LEU A 1038 37.69 -15.93 -31.53
C LEU A 1038 38.57 -15.37 -32.65
N LYS A 1039 39.44 -16.20 -33.24
CA LYS A 1039 40.26 -15.82 -34.39
C LYS A 1039 39.41 -15.66 -35.66
N LEU A 1040 38.45 -16.56 -35.89
CA LEU A 1040 37.55 -16.56 -37.04
C LEU A 1040 36.65 -15.31 -37.06
N LEU A 1041 36.16 -14.92 -35.89
CA LEU A 1041 35.25 -13.79 -35.70
C LEU A 1041 35.98 -12.50 -35.31
N LYS A 1042 37.30 -12.44 -35.50
CA LYS A 1042 38.08 -11.26 -35.12
C LYS A 1042 37.60 -10.02 -35.89
N GLY A 1043 37.13 -9.01 -35.17
CA GLY A 1043 36.63 -7.76 -35.75
C GLY A 1043 35.20 -7.82 -36.28
N THR A 1044 34.47 -8.91 -36.00
CA THR A 1044 33.05 -9.08 -36.33
C THR A 1044 32.37 -9.90 -35.21
N SER A 1045 31.09 -10.21 -35.35
CA SER A 1045 30.33 -11.06 -34.43
C SER A 1045 29.22 -11.79 -35.15
N LEU A 1046 28.68 -12.84 -34.53
CA LEU A 1046 27.49 -13.51 -35.04
C LEU A 1046 26.25 -12.61 -34.90
N ARG A 1047 25.35 -12.66 -35.88
CA ARG A 1047 24.07 -11.93 -35.94
C ARG A 1047 23.14 -12.33 -34.81
N GLN A 1048 23.12 -13.63 -34.51
CA GLN A 1048 22.45 -14.17 -33.35
C GLN A 1048 23.36 -15.20 -32.68
N PRO A 1049 23.23 -15.39 -31.36
CA PRO A 1049 24.18 -16.21 -30.65
C PRO A 1049 24.13 -17.71 -30.97
N VAL A 1050 25.27 -18.41 -30.92
CA VAL A 1050 25.34 -19.86 -31.14
C VAL A 1050 26.03 -20.53 -29.96
N PHE A 1051 25.60 -21.75 -29.60
CA PHE A 1051 26.13 -22.47 -28.45
C PHE A 1051 27.47 -23.14 -28.75
N LEU A 1052 28.49 -22.88 -27.94
CA LEU A 1052 29.82 -23.46 -28.02
C LEU A 1052 29.77 -24.99 -27.93
N ASP A 1053 29.03 -25.53 -26.96
CA ASP A 1053 28.87 -26.99 -26.78
C ASP A 1053 28.21 -27.65 -27.98
N VAL A 1054 27.27 -26.98 -28.65
CA VAL A 1054 26.67 -27.47 -29.91
C VAL A 1054 27.67 -27.37 -31.07
N ILE A 1055 28.42 -26.27 -31.17
CA ILE A 1055 29.48 -26.13 -32.19
C ILE A 1055 30.53 -27.21 -32.02
N VAL A 1056 30.99 -27.44 -30.79
CA VAL A 1056 31.98 -28.47 -30.45
C VAL A 1056 31.42 -29.85 -30.80
N SER A 1057 30.19 -30.15 -30.39
CA SER A 1057 29.53 -31.42 -30.73
C SER A 1057 29.41 -31.63 -32.25
N ASN A 1058 28.98 -30.62 -33.00
CA ASN A 1058 28.88 -30.70 -34.46
C ASN A 1058 30.25 -30.90 -35.13
N TYR A 1059 31.28 -30.22 -34.61
CA TYR A 1059 32.65 -30.36 -35.09
C TYR A 1059 33.17 -31.78 -34.85
N GLU A 1060 33.05 -32.31 -33.63
CA GLU A 1060 33.54 -33.64 -33.27
C GLU A 1060 32.77 -34.77 -33.97
N ASN A 1061 31.49 -34.55 -34.27
CA ASN A 1061 30.68 -35.52 -35.00
C ASN A 1061 30.86 -35.45 -36.53
N THR A 1062 31.74 -34.59 -37.04
CA THR A 1062 32.04 -34.52 -38.48
C THR A 1062 32.90 -35.73 -38.90
N PRO A 1063 32.42 -36.59 -39.84
CA PRO A 1063 33.15 -37.82 -40.21
C PRO A 1063 34.56 -37.54 -40.71
N GLY A 1064 35.55 -38.22 -40.13
CA GLY A 1064 36.96 -38.14 -40.56
C GLY A 1064 37.75 -36.95 -40.00
N VAL A 1065 37.15 -36.12 -39.14
CA VAL A 1065 37.81 -34.97 -38.51
C VAL A 1065 38.25 -35.34 -37.09
N PRO A 1066 39.55 -35.24 -36.72
CA PRO A 1066 40.00 -35.51 -35.36
C PRO A 1066 39.64 -34.38 -34.39
N SER A 1067 39.41 -34.72 -33.12
CA SER A 1067 39.17 -33.75 -32.04
C SER A 1067 40.46 -32.95 -31.75
N PRO A 1068 40.48 -31.62 -31.95
CA PRO A 1068 41.69 -30.81 -31.84
C PRO A 1068 42.07 -30.57 -30.38
N ARG A 1069 43.37 -30.48 -30.09
CA ARG A 1069 43.90 -30.13 -28.74
C ARG A 1069 44.50 -28.73 -28.68
N ASN A 1070 44.82 -28.15 -29.82
CA ASN A 1070 45.27 -26.76 -29.94
C ASN A 1070 44.70 -26.11 -31.21
N MET A 1071 44.76 -24.78 -31.30
CA MET A 1071 44.18 -24.01 -32.41
C MET A 1071 44.73 -24.41 -33.79
N ALA A 1072 45.98 -24.88 -33.88
CA ALA A 1072 46.61 -25.24 -35.15
C ALA A 1072 46.03 -26.52 -35.78
N GLU A 1073 45.40 -27.36 -34.96
CA GLU A 1073 44.72 -28.60 -35.39
C GLU A 1073 43.26 -28.38 -35.83
N VAL A 1074 42.73 -27.15 -35.67
CA VAL A 1074 41.35 -26.83 -36.01
C VAL A 1074 41.20 -26.58 -37.52
N ASP A 1075 40.34 -27.37 -38.18
CA ASP A 1075 39.90 -27.13 -39.55
C ASP A 1075 38.82 -26.05 -39.59
N PHE A 1076 39.17 -24.89 -40.12
CA PHE A 1076 38.28 -23.72 -40.19
C PHE A 1076 37.10 -23.91 -41.15
N ALA A 1077 37.16 -24.81 -42.13
CA ALA A 1077 36.02 -25.12 -42.98
C ALA A 1077 34.98 -25.92 -42.19
N VAL A 1078 35.42 -26.93 -41.46
CA VAL A 1078 34.57 -27.74 -40.57
C VAL A 1078 33.98 -26.88 -39.44
N LEU A 1079 34.79 -25.99 -38.85
CA LEU A 1079 34.31 -25.07 -37.81
C LEU A 1079 33.19 -24.14 -38.29
N LYS A 1080 33.29 -23.62 -39.53
CA LYS A 1080 32.25 -22.79 -40.14
C LYS A 1080 30.95 -23.56 -40.35
N GLU A 1081 31.04 -24.80 -40.84
CA GLU A 1081 29.88 -25.69 -41.01
C GLU A 1081 29.27 -26.08 -39.67
N ALA A 1082 30.09 -26.40 -38.66
CA ALA A 1082 29.62 -26.71 -37.31
C ALA A 1082 28.87 -25.54 -36.65
N ALA A 1083 29.37 -24.31 -36.85
CA ALA A 1083 28.69 -23.08 -36.42
C ALA A 1083 27.41 -22.80 -37.18
N LEU A 1084 27.40 -23.04 -38.50
CA LEU A 1084 26.20 -22.94 -39.33
C LEU A 1084 25.13 -23.94 -38.91
N GLU A 1085 25.51 -25.19 -38.63
CA GLU A 1085 24.59 -26.22 -38.17
C GLU A 1085 24.09 -25.94 -36.76
N GLY A 1086 24.96 -25.42 -35.87
CA GLY A 1086 24.55 -24.97 -34.55
C GLY A 1086 23.53 -23.83 -34.61
N TYR A 1087 23.71 -22.89 -35.54
CA TYR A 1087 22.74 -21.82 -35.79
C TYR A 1087 21.40 -22.38 -36.28
N LYS A 1088 21.39 -23.27 -37.28
CA LYS A 1088 20.17 -23.91 -37.78
C LYS A 1088 19.45 -24.70 -36.69
N THR A 1089 20.19 -25.47 -35.90
CA THR A 1089 19.66 -26.23 -34.76
C THR A 1089 18.95 -25.32 -33.77
N ARG A 1090 19.53 -24.15 -33.51
CA ARG A 1090 19.01 -23.20 -32.52
C ARG A 1090 17.82 -22.39 -33.02
N TYR A 1091 17.83 -21.95 -34.29
CA TYR A 1091 16.86 -20.98 -34.80
C TYR A 1091 15.88 -21.54 -35.84
N GLY A 1092 16.10 -22.75 -36.36
CA GLY A 1092 15.25 -23.34 -37.39
C GLY A 1092 15.26 -22.59 -38.73
N GLU A 1093 16.21 -21.68 -38.94
CA GLU A 1093 16.31 -20.85 -40.14
C GLU A 1093 17.06 -21.56 -41.27
N ALA A 1094 16.56 -21.44 -42.50
CA ALA A 1094 17.23 -21.94 -43.69
C ALA A 1094 18.27 -20.93 -44.20
N ILE A 1095 19.47 -20.93 -43.59
CA ILE A 1095 20.61 -20.10 -44.01
C ILE A 1095 21.62 -20.94 -44.81
N SER A 1096 22.07 -20.39 -45.94
CA SER A 1096 22.88 -21.08 -46.95
C SER A 1096 24.41 -20.80 -46.90
N GLY A 1097 24.96 -20.44 -45.73
CA GLY A 1097 26.41 -20.31 -45.55
C GLY A 1097 26.83 -19.46 -44.36
N PHE A 1098 28.04 -19.69 -43.84
CA PHE A 1098 28.56 -19.02 -42.63
C PHE A 1098 28.62 -17.48 -42.76
N GLN A 1099 28.89 -16.93 -43.93
CA GLN A 1099 28.96 -15.47 -44.16
C GLN A 1099 27.63 -14.77 -43.84
N ASN A 1100 26.51 -15.48 -43.95
CA ASN A 1100 25.19 -14.95 -43.63
C ASN A 1100 24.91 -14.94 -42.11
N LEU A 1101 25.77 -15.56 -41.30
CA LEU A 1101 25.68 -15.59 -39.84
C LEU A 1101 26.40 -14.41 -39.19
N VAL A 1102 27.22 -13.68 -39.93
CA VAL A 1102 28.19 -12.71 -39.42
C VAL A 1102 27.70 -11.27 -39.70
N LEU A 1103 27.98 -10.34 -38.78
CA LEU A 1103 27.63 -8.92 -38.86
C LEU A 1103 28.66 -8.07 -39.62
#